data_AF-A0A9D9QZT8-F1
#
_entry.id   AF-A0A9D9QZT8-F1
#
_cell.length_a   1.000
_cell.length_b   1.000
_cell.length_c   1.000
_cell.angle_alpha   90.00
_cell.angle_beta   90.00
_cell.angle_gamma   90.00
#
_symmetry.space_group_name_H-M   'P 1'
#
loop_
_entity.id
_entity.type
_entity.pdbx_description
1 polymer ?
#
loop_
_entity_poly.entity_id
_entity_poly.type
_entity_poly.pdbx_seq_one_letter_code
_entity_poly.pdbx_strand_id
1 'polypeptide(L)'
;MAISSEQNILQIVIGLFNATPGKNNLNDLTTAVNNGMTIPQLADFLDSLPIFTNDVMGDKTTTADKVGELLSHFGLVAGGAAGSADKLAEDFFTAQIDAGVSFGSIINQAVDFLNQTTDPAFSAVVTLLNNKVMVAQAFSESYSNNNLGVLQGVLGDVTGTAAYTDTDVDAVLLAAGYPRGGSEGTFILTNGTDIESASVFTSGLVYTPGGNDRINSLQDEDVLTGIGTDAKLNVTVGNAEDNGSDIITPTLNNIATLDAAFTGSGFGVEALDMQDATGLRSINITRVTQAEDRAEIGNIQDATVNDLSVSNTNANQDGTVEFSYGENVLLDENTVALEVSDVQLGFLNIGQNTSGIIFNGVGEQGYEIMTLNSAGGGSNTIGTLNMPMDTGTAGSLTITGNTDLRLGDVQNAVNVDNNTLVEVKDLYVVGSGIAQAGSRIATINAEQFTGNLTLVLDNILDVGKADTSGVDQDVTVTGGSGGDTFVLYDEVQSGDSINGGEGDDTLLFYSGSSLDSAAVGIENANLYADGSIGEIVVDFDNLADVTDVTLRNISSDVDQGGFGGDGVLENAADNPVFFELANLTDAQATGITLLHATTGNNQIENTNILASVKADTANNTLGITLEDGNNTDPRSNFTLVTAITDVTSTIENVTLTDSDTESNSVELNNFADHTGTITLVGGEAGDFINLDVNTDTANADISAVLNGGNSTLGFTADDGEVQQGLYGLDTDGGEGDRTAGHIFDVADLETQVRLGAATIDASAEAANVILRVSTNAASAAGAQTILMGSGDDTVIFDRINDSRAGLTISDTVTGGEGSDTLAIDGHGSRISLGASEWTNVSQFETLRLVGTNIAEVDSDVLLGQNSYNLALTNDLISSNGSGLLHIINDNDANNDRSGTATLNYLDTDDTGEESGVTIDARTLNAQNHFTYNGEEGLSNTIDRFMFSDANVNGGNTIDGGAVDNLSDTNGVNTDIMEIRNIATVTVGDLAGVSNIGTIAGVNDQAVEQILDLELNDTVIDALSDSYHAASTIEVETITVRLNALDDIAAPVAGMGLKLDAGAMTAKSAAVVDLDAAFVVADILKIGQGLLTVNNFLIADDQLQLSVSRFGLTLDDDDIGTIALTDTDGDLSNIIFGVAAVAATDFIIVDNTGADTNVYFDSDGNGAGTQVLIATIVGSVLVAADVDIIA
;
A
#
# COMPACT_ATOMS: atom_id res chain seq x y z
N MET A 1 95.68 -18.45 7.48
CA MET A 1 94.87 -18.08 8.65
C MET A 1 95.17 -19.09 9.75
N ALA A 2 95.22 -18.68 11.01
CA ALA A 2 95.31 -19.65 12.10
C ALA A 2 93.99 -20.44 12.14
N ILE A 3 94.07 -21.77 11.99
CA ILE A 3 92.91 -22.66 12.10
C ILE A 3 92.43 -22.60 13.56
N SER A 4 91.13 -22.40 13.79
CA SER A 4 90.58 -22.34 15.16
C SER A 4 90.69 -23.72 15.85
N SER A 5 90.77 -23.75 17.18
CA SER A 5 90.76 -25.01 17.94
C SER A 5 89.49 -25.84 17.66
N GLU A 6 88.36 -25.16 17.43
CA GLU A 6 87.07 -25.76 17.08
C GLU A 6 87.07 -26.39 15.69
N GLN A 7 87.65 -25.73 14.68
CA GLN A 7 87.80 -26.30 13.34
C GLN A 7 88.63 -27.59 13.36
N ASN A 8 89.71 -27.63 14.15
CA ASN A 8 90.51 -28.86 14.31
C ASN A 8 89.71 -29.99 14.97
N ILE A 9 88.86 -29.70 15.96
CA ILE A 9 87.97 -30.69 16.59
C ILE A 9 87.02 -31.28 15.55
N LEU A 10 86.35 -30.42 14.77
CA LEU A 10 85.43 -30.85 13.72
C LEU A 10 86.13 -31.74 12.67
N GLN A 11 87.33 -31.36 12.22
CA GLN A 11 88.09 -32.16 11.25
C GLN A 11 88.47 -33.54 11.79
N ILE A 12 88.85 -33.65 13.07
CA ILE A 12 89.15 -34.94 13.70
C ILE A 12 87.89 -35.81 13.83
N VAL A 13 86.76 -35.22 14.24
CA VAL A 13 85.47 -35.95 14.34
C VAL A 13 85.02 -36.43 12.96
N ILE A 14 85.10 -35.59 11.94
CA ILE A 14 84.80 -35.97 10.55
C ILE A 14 85.74 -37.08 10.07
N GLY A 15 87.05 -36.97 10.35
CA GLY A 15 88.03 -37.97 9.92
C GLY A 15 87.90 -39.33 10.61
N LEU A 16 87.42 -39.37 11.86
CA LEU A 16 87.21 -40.62 12.61
C LEU A 16 85.81 -41.22 12.41
N PHE A 17 84.77 -40.40 12.26
CA PHE A 17 83.37 -40.88 12.28
C PHE A 17 82.58 -40.58 11.01
N ASN A 18 83.11 -39.75 10.10
CA ASN A 18 82.37 -39.18 8.97
C ASN A 18 81.03 -38.55 9.40
N ALA A 19 81.03 -37.90 10.56
CA ALA A 19 79.84 -37.39 11.21
C ALA A 19 80.04 -35.96 11.67
N THR A 20 78.95 -35.20 11.76
CA THR A 20 78.95 -33.94 12.51
C THR A 20 78.81 -34.24 14.02
N PRO A 21 79.52 -33.57 14.94
CA PRO A 21 79.19 -33.67 16.36
C PRO A 21 77.88 -32.92 16.66
N GLY A 22 76.97 -33.51 17.44
CA GLY A 22 75.87 -32.72 18.00
C GLY A 22 76.37 -31.57 18.88
N LYS A 23 75.59 -30.48 19.03
CA LYS A 23 75.92 -29.29 19.84
C LYS A 23 76.53 -29.61 21.20
N ASN A 24 75.93 -30.53 21.94
CA ASN A 24 76.42 -30.90 23.28
C ASN A 24 77.79 -31.60 23.21
N ASN A 25 77.97 -32.50 22.25
CA ASN A 25 79.25 -33.19 22.06
C ASN A 25 80.35 -32.22 21.62
N LEU A 26 80.05 -31.29 20.70
CA LEU A 26 81.03 -30.27 20.30
C LEU A 26 81.43 -29.37 21.48
N ASN A 27 80.47 -28.98 22.33
CA ASN A 27 80.73 -28.21 23.53
C ASN A 27 81.62 -28.97 24.54
N ASP A 28 81.36 -30.26 24.77
CA ASP A 28 82.13 -31.09 25.67
C ASP A 28 83.57 -31.30 25.18
N LEU A 29 83.74 -31.56 23.87
CA LEU A 29 85.05 -31.71 23.24
C LEU A 29 85.84 -30.39 23.25
N THR A 30 85.18 -29.28 22.96
CA THR A 30 85.78 -27.93 23.03
C THR A 30 86.20 -27.60 24.46
N THR A 31 85.38 -27.95 25.45
CA THR A 31 85.71 -27.81 26.88
C THR A 31 86.92 -28.65 27.28
N ALA A 32 87.03 -29.89 26.80
CA ALA A 32 88.17 -30.75 27.07
C ALA A 32 89.48 -30.15 26.51
N VAL A 33 89.45 -29.60 25.28
CA VAL A 33 90.60 -28.94 24.66
C VAL A 33 90.96 -27.63 25.39
N ASN A 34 89.96 -26.81 25.75
CA ASN A 34 90.16 -25.59 26.52
C ASN A 34 90.74 -25.86 27.93
N ASN A 35 90.44 -27.03 28.51
CA ASN A 35 91.00 -27.50 29.77
C ASN A 35 92.40 -28.15 29.64
N GLY A 36 93.02 -28.09 28.44
CA GLY A 36 94.42 -28.45 28.22
C GLY A 36 94.66 -29.79 27.50
N MET A 37 93.62 -30.48 27.03
CA MET A 37 93.78 -31.64 26.14
C MET A 37 94.27 -31.18 24.76
N THR A 38 95.33 -31.80 24.23
CA THR A 38 95.82 -31.49 22.86
C THR A 38 94.99 -32.21 21.80
N ILE A 39 94.93 -31.67 20.57
CA ILE A 39 94.18 -32.30 19.46
C ILE A 39 94.61 -33.77 19.19
N PRO A 40 95.91 -34.14 19.23
CA PRO A 40 96.32 -35.54 19.14
C PRO A 40 95.79 -36.41 20.29
N GLN A 41 95.78 -35.89 21.53
CA GLN A 41 95.21 -36.60 22.68
C GLN A 41 93.70 -36.76 22.58
N LEU A 42 93.01 -35.78 22.00
CA LEU A 42 91.59 -35.88 21.70
C LEU A 42 91.31 -36.95 20.64
N ALA A 43 92.11 -37.01 19.57
CA ALA A 43 91.96 -38.03 18.53
C ALA A 43 92.17 -39.45 19.08
N ASP A 44 93.19 -39.66 19.92
CA ASP A 44 93.43 -40.93 20.63
C ASP A 44 92.35 -41.24 21.70
N PHE A 45 91.69 -40.23 22.24
CA PHE A 45 90.55 -40.46 23.13
C PHE A 45 89.34 -40.94 22.33
N LEU A 46 89.02 -40.25 21.22
CA LEU A 46 87.88 -40.56 20.37
C LEU A 46 87.96 -41.95 19.71
N ASP A 47 89.16 -42.37 19.29
CA ASP A 47 89.35 -43.71 18.70
C ASP A 47 89.24 -44.87 19.71
N SER A 48 89.36 -44.57 21.01
CA SER A 48 89.20 -45.55 22.10
C SER A 48 87.74 -45.76 22.50
N LEU A 49 86.82 -44.92 22.01
CA LEU A 49 85.41 -44.97 22.41
C LEU A 49 84.71 -46.22 21.84
N PRO A 50 83.74 -46.81 22.56
CA PRO A 50 82.92 -47.92 22.06
C PRO A 50 82.22 -47.59 20.75
N ILE A 51 81.76 -46.34 20.57
CA ILE A 51 81.10 -45.87 19.34
C ILE A 51 82.03 -45.94 18.13
N PHE A 52 83.34 -45.72 18.29
CA PHE A 52 84.30 -45.89 17.20
C PHE A 52 84.67 -47.36 17.01
N THR A 53 85.02 -48.06 18.09
CA THR A 53 85.54 -49.43 18.02
C THR A 53 84.49 -50.46 17.63
N ASN A 54 83.22 -50.26 17.99
CA ASN A 54 82.12 -51.16 17.66
C ASN A 54 81.28 -50.68 16.47
N ASP A 55 80.92 -49.39 16.40
CA ASP A 55 79.93 -48.93 15.40
C ASP A 55 80.58 -48.44 14.10
N VAL A 56 81.79 -47.88 14.14
CA VAL A 56 82.56 -47.50 12.93
C VAL A 56 83.47 -48.64 12.47
N MET A 57 84.27 -49.21 13.38
CA MET A 57 85.30 -50.21 13.07
C MET A 57 84.88 -51.66 13.32
N GLY A 58 83.72 -51.93 13.94
CA GLY A 58 83.40 -53.23 14.52
C GLY A 58 83.46 -54.40 13.54
N ASP A 59 82.97 -54.20 12.31
CA ASP A 59 82.95 -55.24 11.27
C ASP A 59 84.24 -55.27 10.42
N LYS A 60 85.18 -54.35 10.64
CA LYS A 60 86.40 -54.16 9.83
C LYS A 60 87.58 -54.91 10.45
N THR A 61 87.73 -56.19 10.09
CA THR A 61 88.73 -57.07 10.72
C THR A 61 90.07 -57.15 9.99
N THR A 62 90.12 -56.80 8.69
CA THR A 62 91.36 -56.79 7.90
C THR A 62 91.95 -55.38 7.78
N THR A 63 93.26 -55.26 7.54
CA THR A 63 93.89 -53.94 7.24
C THR A 63 93.19 -53.27 6.05
N ALA A 64 92.84 -54.03 5.01
CA ALA A 64 92.17 -53.50 3.83
C ALA A 64 90.78 -52.93 4.14
N ASP A 65 89.98 -53.61 4.96
CA ASP A 65 88.64 -53.12 5.34
C ASP A 65 88.73 -51.85 6.21
N LYS A 66 89.72 -51.78 7.10
CA LYS A 66 89.99 -50.61 7.95
C LYS A 66 90.45 -49.41 7.13
N VAL A 67 91.35 -49.63 6.17
CA VAL A 67 91.81 -48.59 5.23
C VAL A 67 90.64 -48.11 4.39
N GLY A 68 89.81 -49.01 3.86
CA GLY A 68 88.62 -48.65 3.08
C GLY A 68 87.65 -47.76 3.84
N GLU A 69 87.42 -48.05 5.12
CA GLU A 69 86.55 -47.23 5.99
C GLU A 69 87.12 -45.81 6.17
N LEU A 70 88.39 -45.68 6.57
CA LEU A 70 89.03 -44.37 6.78
C LEU A 70 89.12 -43.54 5.50
N LEU A 71 89.37 -44.18 4.34
CA LEU A 71 89.35 -43.50 3.04
C LEU A 71 87.98 -42.90 2.74
N SER A 72 86.90 -43.64 3.05
CA SER A 72 85.54 -43.19 2.77
C SER A 72 85.16 -41.90 3.49
N HIS A 73 85.70 -41.66 4.69
CA HIS A 73 85.46 -40.44 5.46
C HIS A 73 85.93 -39.17 4.71
N PHE A 74 86.98 -39.30 3.89
CA PHE A 74 87.53 -38.25 3.05
C PHE A 74 87.06 -38.33 1.58
N GLY A 75 86.03 -39.13 1.29
CA GLY A 75 85.50 -39.29 -0.07
C GLY A 75 86.43 -40.03 -1.03
N LEU A 76 87.37 -40.82 -0.50
CA LEU A 76 88.34 -41.62 -1.26
C LEU A 76 87.92 -43.09 -1.30
N VAL A 77 88.39 -43.83 -2.30
CA VAL A 77 88.10 -45.26 -2.50
C VAL A 77 89.38 -46.08 -2.67
N ALA A 78 89.38 -47.30 -2.15
CA ALA A 78 90.53 -48.21 -2.29
C ALA A 78 90.80 -48.61 -3.76
N GLY A 79 92.05 -48.87 -4.11
CA GLY A 79 92.43 -49.33 -5.45
C GLY A 79 92.53 -48.25 -6.54
N GLY A 80 92.75 -46.98 -6.16
CA GLY A 80 92.95 -45.87 -7.09
C GLY A 80 94.17 -46.00 -8.01
N ALA A 81 94.20 -45.20 -9.08
CA ALA A 81 95.32 -45.17 -10.02
C ALA A 81 96.63 -44.68 -9.34
N ALA A 82 97.79 -45.21 -9.75
CA ALA A 82 99.08 -44.78 -9.19
C ALA A 82 99.28 -43.25 -9.34
N GLY A 83 99.52 -42.56 -8.22
CA GLY A 83 99.65 -41.10 -8.17
C GLY A 83 98.35 -40.32 -7.94
N SER A 84 97.19 -40.99 -7.83
CA SER A 84 95.95 -40.38 -7.36
C SER A 84 95.94 -40.19 -5.83
N ALA A 85 95.12 -39.27 -5.33
CA ALA A 85 94.92 -39.09 -3.89
C ALA A 85 94.43 -40.37 -3.21
N ASP A 86 93.52 -41.12 -3.85
CA ASP A 86 93.05 -42.43 -3.40
C ASP A 86 94.20 -43.38 -3.11
N LYS A 87 95.13 -43.52 -4.07
CA LYS A 87 96.24 -44.48 -3.95
C LYS A 87 97.29 -44.02 -2.93
N LEU A 88 97.59 -42.72 -2.90
CA LEU A 88 98.55 -42.15 -1.95
C LEU A 88 98.04 -42.24 -0.50
N ALA A 89 96.75 -41.98 -0.29
CA ALA A 89 96.12 -42.13 1.03
C ALA A 89 95.98 -43.60 1.43
N GLU A 90 95.63 -44.50 0.50
CA GLU A 90 95.57 -45.95 0.74
C GLU A 90 96.92 -46.49 1.19
N ASP A 91 98.00 -46.13 0.48
CA ASP A 91 99.36 -46.56 0.82
C ASP A 91 99.81 -45.99 2.18
N PHE A 92 99.45 -44.74 2.49
CA PHE A 92 99.71 -44.12 3.79
C PHE A 92 98.97 -44.83 4.94
N PHE A 93 97.65 -44.99 4.83
CA PHE A 93 96.86 -45.66 5.87
C PHE A 93 97.26 -47.11 6.07
N THR A 94 97.54 -47.85 4.98
CA THR A 94 98.04 -49.23 5.06
C THR A 94 99.36 -49.29 5.82
N ALA A 95 100.32 -48.43 5.47
CA ALA A 95 101.63 -48.39 6.12
C ALA A 95 101.52 -48.07 7.62
N GLN A 96 100.65 -47.14 8.01
CA GLN A 96 100.48 -46.74 9.40
C GLN A 96 99.74 -47.79 10.23
N ILE A 97 98.71 -48.42 9.68
CA ILE A 97 97.98 -49.51 10.35
C ILE A 97 98.88 -50.73 10.54
N ASP A 98 99.66 -51.12 9.53
CA ASP A 98 100.61 -52.24 9.64
C ASP A 98 101.76 -51.93 10.61
N ALA A 99 102.11 -50.64 10.79
CA ALA A 99 103.04 -50.16 11.80
C ALA A 99 102.44 -50.11 13.22
N GLY A 100 101.14 -50.39 13.38
CA GLY A 100 100.44 -50.41 14.67
C GLY A 100 100.17 -49.03 15.27
N VAL A 101 100.09 -47.98 14.45
CA VAL A 101 99.74 -46.63 14.88
C VAL A 101 98.23 -46.57 15.21
N SER A 102 97.84 -45.81 16.25
CA SER A 102 96.42 -45.61 16.63
C SER A 102 95.66 -44.91 15.50
N PHE A 103 94.34 -45.17 15.40
CA PHE A 103 93.52 -44.55 14.36
C PHE A 103 93.41 -43.04 14.55
N GLY A 104 93.32 -42.59 15.81
CA GLY A 104 93.35 -41.18 16.18
C GLY A 104 94.61 -40.48 15.68
N SER A 105 95.79 -41.09 15.90
CA SER A 105 97.06 -40.54 15.40
C SER A 105 97.16 -40.56 13.87
N ILE A 106 96.62 -41.60 13.22
CA ILE A 106 96.56 -41.70 11.76
C ILE A 106 95.71 -40.58 11.16
N ILE A 107 94.50 -40.36 11.70
CA ILE A 107 93.59 -39.32 11.24
C ILE A 107 94.16 -37.93 11.53
N ASN A 108 94.75 -37.70 12.70
CA ASN A 108 95.41 -36.43 12.99
C ASN A 108 96.51 -36.12 11.98
N GLN A 109 97.34 -37.10 11.61
CA GLN A 109 98.37 -36.91 10.57
C GLN A 109 97.79 -36.65 9.18
N ALA A 110 96.68 -37.32 8.83
CA ALA A 110 96.00 -37.09 7.56
C ALA A 110 95.36 -35.69 7.48
N VAL A 111 94.69 -35.24 8.55
CA VAL A 111 94.13 -33.89 8.64
C VAL A 111 95.24 -32.83 8.62
N ASP A 112 96.34 -33.04 9.37
CA ASP A 112 97.51 -32.15 9.37
C ASP A 112 98.12 -32.02 7.96
N PHE A 113 98.18 -33.13 7.21
CA PHE A 113 98.61 -33.13 5.81
C PHE A 113 97.64 -32.35 4.92
N LEU A 114 96.33 -32.61 5.01
CA LEU A 114 95.31 -31.93 4.20
C LEU A 114 95.26 -30.42 4.47
N ASN A 115 95.51 -29.99 5.70
CA ASN A 115 95.57 -28.58 6.08
C ASN A 115 96.79 -27.83 5.53
N GLN A 116 97.83 -28.54 5.06
CA GLN A 116 99.11 -27.95 4.62
C GLN A 116 99.49 -28.27 3.17
N THR A 117 98.86 -29.29 2.59
CA THR A 117 99.21 -29.78 1.26
C THR A 117 98.83 -28.78 0.16
N THR A 118 99.70 -28.66 -0.84
CA THR A 118 99.43 -27.93 -2.09
C THR A 118 99.44 -28.87 -3.29
N ASP A 119 99.43 -30.18 -3.05
CA ASP A 119 99.39 -31.19 -4.10
C ASP A 119 98.03 -31.14 -4.83
N PRO A 120 98.02 -30.87 -6.15
CA PRO A 120 96.78 -30.82 -6.92
C PRO A 120 95.95 -32.11 -6.84
N ALA A 121 96.57 -33.27 -6.59
CA ALA A 121 95.86 -34.54 -6.43
C ALA A 121 94.86 -34.51 -5.27
N PHE A 122 95.13 -33.75 -4.21
CA PHE A 122 94.29 -33.67 -3.01
C PHE A 122 93.34 -32.47 -2.99
N SER A 123 93.31 -31.63 -4.04
CA SER A 123 92.49 -30.41 -4.04
C SER A 123 91.01 -30.67 -3.75
N ALA A 124 90.41 -31.69 -4.37
CA ALA A 124 89.01 -32.05 -4.15
C ALA A 124 88.76 -32.63 -2.74
N VAL A 125 89.75 -33.31 -2.16
CA VAL A 125 89.70 -33.88 -0.81
C VAL A 125 89.75 -32.77 0.24
N VAL A 126 90.62 -31.77 0.03
CA VAL A 126 90.71 -30.58 0.86
C VAL A 126 89.40 -29.78 0.80
N THR A 127 88.83 -29.58 -0.40
CA THR A 127 87.53 -28.92 -0.56
C THR A 127 86.42 -29.69 0.13
N LEU A 128 86.35 -31.02 -0.02
CA LEU A 128 85.35 -31.84 0.65
C LEU A 128 85.43 -31.74 2.17
N LEU A 129 86.64 -31.85 2.74
CA LEU A 129 86.84 -31.75 4.18
C LEU A 129 86.40 -30.38 4.70
N ASN A 130 86.74 -29.29 4.00
CA ASN A 130 86.33 -27.94 4.38
C ASN A 130 84.81 -27.75 4.28
N ASN A 131 84.16 -28.25 3.24
CA ASN A 131 82.70 -28.18 3.10
C ASN A 131 82.00 -28.98 4.21
N LYS A 132 82.50 -30.18 4.55
CA LYS A 132 81.97 -30.97 5.67
C LYS A 132 82.13 -30.26 7.00
N VAL A 133 83.24 -29.55 7.21
CA VAL A 133 83.45 -28.72 8.41
C VAL A 133 82.44 -27.58 8.47
N MET A 134 82.17 -26.88 7.36
CA MET A 134 81.18 -25.80 7.33
C MET A 134 79.78 -26.31 7.68
N VAL A 135 79.34 -27.43 7.08
CA VAL A 135 78.05 -28.06 7.38
C VAL A 135 78.00 -28.58 8.81
N ALA A 136 79.08 -29.21 9.29
CA ALA A 136 79.13 -29.73 10.65
C ALA A 136 79.06 -28.60 11.69
N GLN A 137 79.83 -27.53 11.50
CA GLN A 137 79.79 -26.35 12.36
C GLN A 137 78.37 -25.75 12.39
N ALA A 138 77.75 -25.57 11.23
CA ALA A 138 76.40 -25.05 11.11
C ALA A 138 75.35 -25.90 11.81
N PHE A 139 75.46 -27.23 11.68
CA PHE A 139 74.60 -28.17 12.39
C PHE A 139 74.81 -28.08 13.91
N SER A 140 76.06 -28.12 14.38
CA SER A 140 76.39 -28.14 15.81
C SER A 140 76.06 -26.83 16.54
N GLU A 141 75.94 -25.70 15.84
CA GLU A 141 75.50 -24.42 16.42
C GLU A 141 74.03 -24.49 16.88
N SER A 142 73.19 -25.18 16.11
CA SER A 142 71.73 -25.17 16.27
C SER A 142 71.16 -26.49 16.80
N TYR A 143 71.79 -27.63 16.53
CA TYR A 143 71.21 -28.95 16.71
C TYR A 143 72.08 -29.90 17.53
N SER A 144 71.43 -30.73 18.37
CA SER A 144 72.10 -31.75 19.19
C SER A 144 71.47 -33.12 18.94
N ASN A 145 72.29 -34.11 18.56
CA ASN A 145 71.88 -35.51 18.40
C ASN A 145 73.04 -36.44 18.82
N ASN A 146 72.72 -37.65 19.29
CA ASN A 146 73.69 -38.66 19.75
C ASN A 146 73.64 -39.95 18.91
N ASN A 147 72.77 -40.04 17.91
CA ASN A 147 72.68 -41.19 17.01
C ASN A 147 73.71 -41.05 15.89
N LEU A 148 74.69 -41.95 15.83
CA LEU A 148 75.77 -41.92 14.85
C LEU A 148 75.25 -41.91 13.40
N GLY A 149 74.24 -42.71 13.08
CA GLY A 149 73.70 -42.80 11.71
C GLY A 149 73.03 -41.50 11.26
N VAL A 150 72.37 -40.79 12.18
CA VAL A 150 71.80 -39.46 11.90
C VAL A 150 72.91 -38.43 11.66
N LEU A 151 73.93 -38.42 12.53
CA LEU A 151 75.06 -37.50 12.44
C LEU A 151 75.92 -37.72 11.19
N GLN A 152 76.03 -38.97 10.72
CA GLN A 152 76.65 -39.32 9.44
C GLN A 152 75.78 -38.91 8.25
N GLY A 153 74.46 -39.07 8.36
CA GLY A 153 73.48 -38.68 7.33
C GLY A 153 73.55 -37.20 6.96
N VAL A 154 73.75 -36.31 7.94
CA VAL A 154 73.91 -34.85 7.72
C VAL A 154 75.06 -34.52 6.77
N LEU A 155 76.13 -35.33 6.76
CA LEU A 155 77.29 -35.12 5.90
C LEU A 155 77.26 -35.97 4.61
N GLY A 156 76.21 -36.77 4.40
CA GLY A 156 76.13 -37.77 3.33
C GLY A 156 76.18 -37.18 1.93
N ASP A 157 75.51 -36.03 1.72
CA ASP A 157 75.40 -35.38 0.42
C ASP A 157 76.41 -34.23 0.20
N VAL A 158 77.38 -34.07 1.12
CA VAL A 158 78.41 -33.04 0.99
C VAL A 158 79.45 -33.46 -0.05
N THR A 159 79.73 -32.59 -1.03
CA THR A 159 80.65 -32.87 -2.14
C THR A 159 81.91 -31.98 -2.10
N GLY A 160 82.96 -32.41 -2.81
CA GLY A 160 84.24 -31.69 -2.92
C GLY A 160 84.48 -31.02 -4.27
N THR A 161 83.46 -30.90 -5.12
CA THR A 161 83.59 -30.40 -6.50
C THR A 161 83.76 -28.88 -6.59
N ALA A 162 83.25 -28.15 -5.60
CA ALA A 162 83.40 -26.71 -5.42
C ALA A 162 83.35 -26.36 -3.92
N ALA A 163 83.91 -25.22 -3.53
CA ALA A 163 83.79 -24.74 -2.15
C ALA A 163 82.35 -24.27 -1.87
N TYR A 164 81.79 -24.65 -0.73
CA TYR A 164 80.44 -24.26 -0.33
C TYR A 164 80.40 -22.79 0.14
N THR A 165 79.31 -22.12 -0.20
CA THR A 165 78.85 -20.87 0.40
C THR A 165 77.88 -21.15 1.55
N ASP A 166 77.50 -20.13 2.32
CA ASP A 166 76.48 -20.30 3.38
C ASP A 166 75.14 -20.82 2.81
N THR A 167 74.75 -20.39 1.61
CA THR A 167 73.55 -20.89 0.91
C THR A 167 73.65 -22.38 0.56
N ASP A 168 74.83 -22.87 0.16
CA ASP A 168 75.03 -24.29 -0.12
C ASP A 168 74.97 -25.13 1.17
N VAL A 169 75.45 -24.59 2.29
CA VAL A 169 75.36 -25.20 3.61
C VAL A 169 73.90 -25.31 4.06
N ASP A 170 73.13 -24.23 3.90
CA ASP A 170 71.71 -24.22 4.26
C ASP A 170 70.90 -25.22 3.41
N ALA A 171 71.21 -25.34 2.11
CA ALA A 171 70.57 -26.32 1.24
C ALA A 171 70.86 -27.78 1.65
N VAL A 172 72.09 -28.09 2.08
CA VAL A 172 72.44 -29.42 2.59
C VAL A 172 71.75 -29.71 3.91
N LEU A 173 71.72 -28.74 4.82
CA LEU A 173 71.04 -28.90 6.11
C LEU A 173 69.52 -29.06 5.95
N LEU A 174 68.91 -28.34 5.01
CA LEU A 174 67.51 -28.52 4.64
C LEU A 174 67.23 -29.93 4.09
N ALA A 175 68.06 -30.41 3.16
CA ALA A 175 67.93 -31.76 2.61
C ALA A 175 68.08 -32.87 3.68
N ALA A 176 68.88 -32.61 4.72
CA ALA A 176 69.06 -33.48 5.86
C ALA A 176 67.97 -33.35 6.95
N GLY A 177 67.05 -32.38 6.85
CA GLY A 177 65.96 -32.15 7.81
C GLY A 177 66.31 -31.25 9.00
N TYR A 178 67.30 -30.35 8.86
CA TYR A 178 67.85 -29.51 9.94
C TYR A 178 68.11 -28.04 9.54
N PRO A 179 67.11 -27.27 9.05
CA PRO A 179 67.33 -25.92 8.50
C PRO A 179 67.83 -24.91 9.55
N ARG A 180 68.78 -24.03 9.21
CA ARG A 180 69.27 -22.99 10.13
C ARG A 180 68.25 -21.84 10.21
N GLY A 181 67.69 -21.56 11.39
CA GLY A 181 66.80 -20.40 11.61
C GLY A 181 65.29 -20.65 11.65
N GLY A 182 64.81 -21.76 12.21
CA GLY A 182 63.43 -21.90 12.73
C GLY A 182 62.31 -21.45 11.77
N SER A 183 61.97 -22.33 10.81
CA SER A 183 60.73 -22.38 10.04
C SER A 183 60.17 -21.07 9.47
N GLU A 184 60.51 -20.78 8.21
CA GLU A 184 59.74 -19.90 7.30
C GLU A 184 58.35 -20.50 6.94
N GLY A 185 57.65 -21.18 7.87
CA GLY A 185 56.48 -22.01 7.57
C GLY A 185 55.30 -21.81 8.52
N THR A 186 54.15 -22.35 8.11
CA THR A 186 52.91 -22.38 8.89
C THR A 186 53.06 -23.22 10.16
N PHE A 187 52.73 -22.65 11.32
CA PHE A 187 52.57 -23.35 12.58
C PHE A 187 51.09 -23.66 12.84
N ILE A 188 50.78 -24.89 13.27
CA ILE A 188 49.42 -25.31 13.62
C ILE A 188 49.36 -25.44 15.14
N LEU A 189 48.44 -24.72 15.78
CA LEU A 189 48.27 -24.73 17.23
C LEU A 189 47.80 -26.10 17.73
N THR A 190 48.13 -26.40 18.99
CA THR A 190 47.89 -27.68 19.63
C THR A 190 46.81 -27.58 20.70
N ASN A 191 46.63 -28.63 21.52
CA ASN A 191 45.67 -28.63 22.62
C ASN A 191 46.29 -28.20 23.97
N GLY A 192 47.51 -27.66 23.93
CA GLY A 192 48.22 -27.15 25.08
C GLY A 192 48.85 -25.80 24.76
N THR A 193 49.47 -25.20 25.78
CA THR A 193 50.11 -23.88 25.65
C THR A 193 51.19 -23.87 24.58
N ASP A 194 50.98 -23.07 23.55
CA ASP A 194 51.91 -22.86 22.45
C ASP A 194 52.71 -21.56 22.67
N ILE A 195 54.05 -21.65 22.65
CA ILE A 195 54.98 -20.51 22.74
C ILE A 195 55.92 -20.57 21.54
N GLU A 196 55.51 -19.98 20.42
CA GLU A 196 56.11 -20.29 19.12
C GLU A 196 56.30 -19.07 18.22
N SER A 197 57.16 -19.20 17.22
CA SER A 197 57.44 -18.16 16.22
C SER A 197 57.25 -18.68 14.80
N ALA A 198 56.45 -17.99 13.98
CA ALA A 198 56.12 -18.39 12.62
C ALA A 198 55.68 -17.20 11.75
N SER A 199 55.70 -17.36 10.42
CA SER A 199 55.10 -16.39 9.49
C SER A 199 53.59 -16.58 9.32
N VAL A 200 53.06 -17.78 9.60
CA VAL A 200 51.62 -18.07 9.59
C VAL A 200 51.29 -18.99 10.75
N PHE A 201 50.26 -18.66 11.52
CA PHE A 201 49.65 -19.51 12.53
C PHE A 201 48.28 -19.99 12.05
N THR A 202 47.92 -21.23 12.38
CA THR A 202 46.60 -21.81 12.10
C THR A 202 46.07 -22.46 13.36
N SER A 203 44.90 -22.00 13.81
CA SER A 203 44.17 -22.52 14.95
C SER A 203 42.79 -23.02 14.49
N GLY A 204 42.38 -24.17 15.00
CA GLY A 204 41.06 -24.75 14.78
C GLY A 204 40.60 -25.57 15.99
N LEU A 205 39.74 -26.56 15.76
CA LEU A 205 39.26 -27.45 16.81
C LEU A 205 40.15 -28.70 16.93
N VAL A 206 40.66 -28.97 18.12
CA VAL A 206 41.49 -30.13 18.46
C VAL A 206 40.83 -31.00 19.52
N TYR A 207 41.25 -32.25 19.65
CA TYR A 207 40.75 -33.13 20.71
C TYR A 207 41.55 -32.93 22.00
N THR A 208 40.87 -33.02 23.15
CA THR A 208 41.54 -33.14 24.45
C THR A 208 42.49 -34.37 24.45
N PRO A 209 43.52 -34.43 25.31
CA PRO A 209 44.43 -35.58 25.36
C PRO A 209 43.73 -36.94 25.60
N GLY A 210 42.53 -36.92 26.21
CA GLY A 210 41.68 -38.11 26.39
C GLY A 210 40.88 -38.52 25.15
N GLY A 211 40.78 -37.64 24.15
CA GLY A 211 40.11 -37.88 22.87
C GLY A 211 38.58 -37.81 22.90
N ASN A 212 37.98 -37.34 23.99
CA ASN A 212 36.53 -37.38 24.19
C ASN A 212 35.81 -36.11 23.75
N ASP A 213 36.48 -34.96 23.87
CA ASP A 213 35.88 -33.63 23.67
C ASP A 213 36.72 -32.82 22.67
N ARG A 214 36.07 -31.94 21.91
CA ARG A 214 36.72 -30.99 21.00
C ARG A 214 36.83 -29.64 21.68
N ILE A 215 38.03 -29.10 21.75
CA ILE A 215 38.32 -27.78 22.30
C ILE A 215 38.99 -26.90 21.23
N ASN A 216 38.99 -25.59 21.45
CA ASN A 216 39.74 -24.65 20.61
C ASN A 216 41.25 -24.85 20.82
N SER A 217 42.05 -24.79 19.74
CA SER A 217 43.51 -24.87 19.87
C SER A 217 44.16 -23.55 20.25
N LEU A 218 43.49 -22.42 19.99
CA LEU A 218 43.91 -21.12 20.54
C LEU A 218 43.31 -21.00 21.93
N GLN A 219 44.13 -20.68 22.92
CA GLN A 219 43.78 -20.57 24.33
C GLN A 219 44.43 -19.32 24.94
N ASP A 220 44.02 -18.95 26.15
CA ASP A 220 44.50 -17.75 26.85
C ASP A 220 46.02 -17.80 27.13
N GLU A 221 46.57 -18.99 27.38
CA GLU A 221 48.00 -19.13 27.70
C GLU A 221 48.94 -19.04 26.49
N ASP A 222 48.41 -18.99 25.26
CA ASP A 222 49.23 -19.03 24.05
C ASP A 222 49.99 -17.72 23.82
N VAL A 223 51.26 -17.87 23.41
CA VAL A 223 52.17 -16.75 23.09
C VAL A 223 52.71 -16.93 21.69
N LEU A 224 52.13 -16.20 20.73
CA LEU A 224 52.50 -16.31 19.31
C LEU A 224 53.36 -15.12 18.90
N THR A 225 54.51 -15.37 18.28
CA THR A 225 55.41 -14.32 17.77
C THR A 225 55.55 -14.39 16.26
N GLY A 226 55.02 -13.41 15.54
CA GLY A 226 55.10 -13.31 14.09
C GLY A 226 56.52 -13.04 13.57
N ILE A 227 56.95 -13.81 12.56
CA ILE A 227 58.21 -13.60 11.83
C ILE A 227 57.90 -12.88 10.52
N GLY A 228 58.59 -11.76 10.28
CA GLY A 228 58.39 -10.92 9.10
C GLY A 228 57.41 -9.77 9.35
N THR A 229 57.04 -9.06 8.27
CA THR A 229 56.14 -7.89 8.32
C THR A 229 54.67 -8.23 8.08
N ASP A 230 54.40 -9.43 7.56
CA ASP A 230 53.08 -9.87 7.11
C ASP A 230 52.68 -11.19 7.79
N ALA A 231 53.06 -11.35 9.07
CA ALA A 231 52.73 -12.54 9.82
C ALA A 231 51.22 -12.65 10.05
N LYS A 232 50.65 -13.84 9.86
CA LYS A 232 49.19 -14.05 9.86
C LYS A 232 48.76 -15.07 10.92
N LEU A 233 47.63 -14.83 11.58
CA LEU A 233 46.93 -15.81 12.40
C LEU A 233 45.58 -16.14 11.74
N ASN A 234 45.39 -17.39 11.35
CA ASN A 234 44.07 -17.90 10.96
C ASN A 234 43.49 -18.67 12.14
N VAL A 235 42.36 -18.25 12.67
CA VAL A 235 41.69 -18.87 13.82
C VAL A 235 40.28 -19.28 13.45
N THR A 236 39.93 -20.52 13.78
CA THR A 236 38.56 -20.99 13.79
C THR A 236 38.20 -21.37 15.21
N VAL A 237 37.29 -20.62 15.81
CA VAL A 237 36.77 -20.90 17.14
C VAL A 237 35.39 -21.56 17.05
N GLY A 238 35.13 -22.50 17.94
CA GLY A 238 33.85 -23.17 18.10
C GLY A 238 33.45 -23.23 19.57
N ASN A 239 32.76 -24.31 19.97
CA ASN A 239 32.27 -24.46 21.34
C ASN A 239 33.37 -24.41 22.42
N ALA A 240 33.08 -23.70 23.51
CA ALA A 240 33.91 -23.65 24.70
C ALA A 240 33.70 -24.91 25.57
N GLU A 241 34.18 -26.05 25.08
CA GLU A 241 34.06 -27.34 25.79
C GLU A 241 35.11 -27.48 26.91
N ASP A 242 34.91 -28.44 27.83
CA ASP A 242 35.83 -28.76 28.95
C ASP A 242 36.16 -27.58 29.90
N ASN A 243 35.16 -26.72 30.16
CA ASN A 243 35.30 -25.44 30.87
C ASN A 243 36.23 -24.43 30.16
N GLY A 244 36.32 -24.49 28.83
CA GLY A 244 36.86 -23.40 28.04
C GLY A 244 36.11 -22.10 28.30
N SER A 245 36.81 -20.97 28.13
CA SER A 245 36.21 -19.64 28.19
C SER A 245 35.47 -19.33 26.89
N ASP A 246 34.40 -18.55 26.98
CA ASP A 246 33.66 -17.94 25.86
C ASP A 246 34.41 -16.74 25.25
N ILE A 247 35.41 -16.23 25.97
CA ILE A 247 36.34 -15.19 25.55
C ILE A 247 37.77 -15.76 25.59
N ILE A 248 38.51 -15.66 24.49
CA ILE A 248 39.93 -16.09 24.44
C ILE A 248 40.85 -14.86 24.45
N THR A 249 41.80 -14.81 25.38
CA THR A 249 42.75 -13.69 25.56
C THR A 249 44.21 -14.12 25.32
N PRO A 250 44.65 -14.32 24.06
CA PRO A 250 46.00 -14.79 23.76
C PRO A 250 47.03 -13.63 23.78
N THR A 251 48.32 -13.96 23.94
CA THR A 251 49.41 -12.98 23.74
C THR A 251 49.92 -13.03 22.30
N LEU A 252 49.71 -11.96 21.53
CA LEU A 252 50.11 -11.88 20.11
C LEU A 252 51.20 -10.82 19.89
N ASN A 253 52.39 -11.25 19.48
CA ASN A 253 53.51 -10.35 19.21
C ASN A 253 53.78 -10.27 17.71
N ASN A 254 53.71 -9.07 17.12
CA ASN A 254 54.03 -8.84 15.70
C ASN A 254 53.19 -9.69 14.73
N ILE A 255 51.89 -9.83 14.99
CA ILE A 255 50.93 -10.44 14.06
C ILE A 255 50.27 -9.33 13.26
N ALA A 256 50.44 -9.32 11.94
CA ALA A 256 49.93 -8.27 11.06
C ALA A 256 48.48 -8.48 10.63
N THR A 257 48.07 -9.74 10.44
CA THR A 257 46.72 -10.08 9.97
C THR A 257 46.09 -11.14 10.85
N LEU A 258 44.87 -10.88 11.32
CA LEU A 258 44.03 -11.84 12.03
C LEU A 258 42.83 -12.22 11.15
N ASP A 259 42.70 -13.50 10.80
CA ASP A 259 41.51 -14.05 10.15
C ASP A 259 40.77 -14.92 11.17
N ALA A 260 39.60 -14.49 11.63
CA ALA A 260 38.78 -15.19 12.60
C ALA A 260 37.52 -15.79 11.97
N ALA A 261 37.18 -17.01 12.34
CA ALA A 261 35.94 -17.67 12.00
C ALA A 261 35.26 -18.14 13.28
N PHE A 262 34.06 -17.61 13.57
CA PHE A 262 33.23 -17.98 14.70
C PHE A 262 32.24 -19.05 14.24
N THR A 263 32.41 -20.28 14.72
CA THR A 263 31.76 -21.48 14.18
C THR A 263 31.04 -22.34 15.22
N GLY A 264 30.87 -21.81 16.42
CA GLY A 264 30.20 -22.51 17.51
C GLY A 264 28.73 -22.86 17.19
N SER A 265 28.17 -23.69 18.04
CA SER A 265 26.73 -23.90 18.13
C SER A 265 26.30 -23.89 19.58
N GLY A 266 25.54 -22.88 20.00
CA GLY A 266 25.05 -22.73 21.37
C GLY A 266 25.90 -21.78 22.19
N PHE A 267 26.62 -22.29 23.21
CA PHE A 267 27.55 -21.51 24.03
C PHE A 267 28.97 -21.61 23.43
N GLY A 268 29.17 -20.98 22.27
CA GLY A 268 30.46 -20.92 21.61
C GLY A 268 31.40 -19.89 22.20
N VAL A 269 32.62 -19.85 21.67
CA VAL A 269 33.48 -18.68 21.85
C VAL A 269 32.89 -17.55 21.01
N GLU A 270 32.55 -16.45 21.67
CA GLU A 270 31.91 -15.29 21.05
C GLU A 270 32.90 -14.14 20.82
N ALA A 271 34.07 -14.18 21.49
CA ALA A 271 35.02 -13.07 21.42
C ALA A 271 36.49 -13.48 21.49
N LEU A 272 37.32 -12.67 20.83
CA LEU A 272 38.78 -12.66 20.99
C LEU A 272 39.22 -11.33 21.61
N ASP A 273 39.92 -11.40 22.73
CA ASP A 273 40.44 -10.25 23.46
C ASP A 273 41.86 -9.92 23.01
N MET A 274 42.01 -8.79 22.33
CA MET A 274 43.26 -8.34 21.73
C MET A 274 44.07 -7.41 22.64
N GLN A 275 43.76 -7.33 23.94
CA GLN A 275 44.47 -6.47 24.89
C GLN A 275 46.00 -6.68 24.93
N ASP A 276 46.46 -7.91 24.64
CA ASP A 276 47.86 -8.33 24.65
C ASP A 276 48.41 -8.58 23.23
N ALA A 277 47.79 -7.96 22.22
CA ALA A 277 48.20 -8.02 20.82
C ALA A 277 49.02 -6.79 20.39
N THR A 278 50.00 -6.99 19.49
CA THR A 278 50.82 -5.91 18.91
C THR A 278 51.09 -6.13 17.43
N GLY A 279 51.11 -5.05 16.64
CA GLY A 279 51.49 -5.05 15.23
C GLY A 279 50.35 -5.41 14.27
N LEU A 280 49.10 -5.43 14.75
CA LEU A 280 47.92 -5.71 13.94
C LEU A 280 47.71 -4.57 12.93
N ARG A 281 47.43 -4.94 11.69
CA ARG A 281 47.09 -4.03 10.59
C ARG A 281 45.79 -4.37 9.91
N SER A 282 45.43 -5.65 9.89
CA SER A 282 44.22 -6.17 9.28
C SER A 282 43.53 -7.18 10.18
N ILE A 283 42.20 -7.05 10.32
CA ILE A 283 41.36 -7.97 11.10
C ILE A 283 40.16 -8.37 10.24
N ASN A 284 40.01 -9.66 10.01
CA ASN A 284 39.01 -10.22 9.12
C ASN A 284 38.15 -11.21 9.89
N ILE A 285 36.85 -10.95 9.99
CA ILE A 285 35.85 -11.92 10.42
C ILE A 285 35.35 -12.64 9.17
N THR A 286 35.88 -13.84 8.95
CA THR A 286 35.67 -14.64 7.73
C THR A 286 34.38 -15.45 7.74
N ARG A 287 33.76 -15.60 8.93
CA ARG A 287 32.51 -16.31 9.14
C ARG A 287 31.94 -16.02 10.52
N VAL A 288 30.62 -15.83 10.59
CA VAL A 288 29.83 -15.92 11.83
C VAL A 288 28.68 -16.90 11.60
N THR A 289 28.61 -17.95 12.41
CA THR A 289 27.51 -18.91 12.36
C THR A 289 26.24 -18.35 12.99
N GLN A 290 25.10 -18.60 12.35
CA GLN A 290 23.76 -18.28 12.88
C GLN A 290 23.49 -18.86 14.28
N ALA A 291 24.15 -19.95 14.66
CA ALA A 291 23.96 -20.52 16.00
C ALA A 291 24.68 -19.73 17.11
N GLU A 292 25.55 -18.79 16.75
CA GLU A 292 26.26 -17.90 17.68
C GLU A 292 25.68 -16.48 17.62
N ASP A 293 25.27 -16.00 16.44
CA ASP A 293 24.70 -14.65 16.19
C ASP A 293 25.52 -13.48 16.76
N ARG A 294 26.77 -13.74 17.19
CA ARG A 294 27.67 -12.79 17.83
C ARG A 294 29.12 -13.07 17.46
N ALA A 295 29.89 -12.02 17.20
CA ALA A 295 31.33 -12.08 17.09
C ALA A 295 31.97 -10.74 17.51
N GLU A 296 32.88 -10.78 18.47
CA GLU A 296 33.62 -9.60 18.92
C GLU A 296 35.13 -9.82 18.79
N ILE A 297 35.82 -8.88 18.15
CA ILE A 297 37.27 -8.71 18.26
C ILE A 297 37.50 -7.44 19.06
N GLY A 298 37.74 -7.61 20.36
CA GLY A 298 37.70 -6.52 21.33
C GLY A 298 39.06 -6.12 21.88
N ASN A 299 39.09 -4.98 22.55
CA ASN A 299 40.29 -4.39 23.18
C ASN A 299 41.50 -4.27 22.24
N ILE A 300 41.27 -3.96 20.96
CA ILE A 300 42.35 -3.74 20.00
C ILE A 300 43.21 -2.55 20.47
N GLN A 301 44.50 -2.78 20.71
CA GLN A 301 45.43 -1.75 21.21
C GLN A 301 46.21 -1.03 20.10
N ASP A 302 46.01 -1.42 18.84
CA ASP A 302 46.75 -0.92 17.70
C ASP A 302 45.86 -0.03 16.82
N ALA A 303 46.08 1.28 16.88
CA ALA A 303 45.38 2.27 16.05
C ALA A 303 45.73 2.17 14.55
N THR A 304 46.72 1.34 14.19
CA THR A 304 47.15 1.13 12.78
C THR A 304 46.43 -0.05 12.11
N VAL A 305 45.41 -0.60 12.76
CA VAL A 305 44.43 -1.46 12.10
C VAL A 305 43.60 -0.60 11.16
N ASN A 306 43.93 -0.69 9.87
CA ASN A 306 43.33 0.14 8.83
C ASN A 306 42.49 -0.69 7.85
N ASP A 307 42.51 -2.02 7.97
CA ASP A 307 41.79 -2.95 7.10
C ASP A 307 40.93 -3.89 7.95
N LEU A 308 39.61 -3.75 7.85
CA LEU A 308 38.61 -4.62 8.49
C LEU A 308 37.85 -5.39 7.42
N SER A 309 37.43 -6.62 7.71
CA SER A 309 36.43 -7.28 6.88
C SER A 309 35.47 -8.14 7.68
N VAL A 310 34.25 -8.26 7.17
CA VAL A 310 33.20 -9.14 7.68
C VAL A 310 32.63 -9.91 6.51
N SER A 311 32.58 -11.24 6.61
CA SER A 311 32.02 -12.06 5.55
C SER A 311 31.30 -13.30 6.07
N ASN A 312 30.38 -13.80 5.25
CA ASN A 312 29.61 -15.02 5.53
C ASN A 312 28.93 -14.98 6.90
N THR A 313 28.18 -13.91 7.17
CA THR A 313 27.39 -13.76 8.41
C THR A 313 25.93 -13.96 8.05
N ASN A 314 25.39 -15.14 8.37
CA ASN A 314 24.01 -15.51 8.01
C ASN A 314 23.10 -15.40 9.24
N ALA A 315 23.11 -14.24 9.90
CA ALA A 315 22.58 -14.03 11.24
C ALA A 315 21.15 -13.46 11.25
N ASN A 316 20.28 -13.92 10.33
CA ASN A 316 18.85 -13.55 10.24
C ASN A 316 18.49 -12.04 10.27
N GLN A 317 19.47 -11.13 10.21
CA GLN A 317 19.37 -9.70 10.50
C GLN A 317 19.30 -9.32 12.00
N ASP A 318 19.50 -10.25 12.93
CA ASP A 318 19.53 -9.96 14.39
C ASP A 318 20.95 -9.96 15.00
N GLY A 319 21.91 -10.58 14.30
CA GLY A 319 23.26 -10.78 14.85
C GLY A 319 24.09 -9.51 15.02
N THR A 320 25.05 -9.55 15.95
CA THR A 320 25.96 -8.43 16.26
C THR A 320 27.41 -8.79 15.97
N VAL A 321 28.09 -7.95 15.19
CA VAL A 321 29.55 -8.02 14.98
C VAL A 321 30.20 -6.78 15.53
N GLU A 322 31.33 -6.93 16.23
CA GLU A 322 32.03 -5.82 16.87
C GLU A 322 33.54 -5.86 16.68
N PHE A 323 34.09 -4.70 16.32
CA PHE A 323 35.52 -4.37 16.38
C PHE A 323 35.71 -3.24 17.39
N SER A 324 36.13 -3.57 18.60
CA SER A 324 36.26 -2.59 19.68
C SER A 324 37.71 -2.34 20.09
N TYR A 325 38.05 -1.07 20.27
CA TYR A 325 39.40 -0.60 20.53
C TYR A 325 39.58 -0.22 21.99
N GLY A 326 40.80 -0.38 22.51
CA GLY A 326 41.12 0.08 23.86
C GLY A 326 40.81 1.56 24.06
N GLU A 327 40.57 1.96 25.31
CA GLU A 327 40.37 3.36 25.65
C GLU A 327 41.55 4.22 25.14
N ASN A 328 41.24 5.33 24.46
CA ASN A 328 42.20 6.29 23.95
C ASN A 328 43.06 5.82 22.76
N VAL A 329 42.75 4.66 22.16
CA VAL A 329 43.47 4.15 20.99
C VAL A 329 43.14 4.95 19.72
N LEU A 330 41.87 5.35 19.55
CA LEU A 330 41.36 6.05 18.37
C LEU A 330 41.19 7.58 18.56
N LEU A 331 41.93 8.22 19.47
CA LEU A 331 41.76 9.65 19.79
C LEU A 331 42.17 10.66 18.70
N ASP A 332 43.09 10.26 17.82
CA ASP A 332 43.59 11.10 16.73
C ASP A 332 42.80 10.81 15.45
N GLU A 333 43.00 11.58 14.37
CA GLU A 333 42.33 11.32 13.08
C GLU A 333 42.75 9.96 12.50
N ASN A 334 41.78 9.04 12.35
CA ASN A 334 41.99 7.67 11.89
C ASN A 334 41.30 7.40 10.55
N THR A 335 41.81 6.39 9.83
CA THR A 335 41.24 5.94 8.56
C THR A 335 41.17 4.42 8.51
N VAL A 336 40.05 3.88 8.02
CA VAL A 336 39.83 2.44 7.88
C VAL A 336 39.15 2.09 6.55
N ALA A 337 39.52 0.94 6.00
CA ALA A 337 38.79 0.26 4.93
C ALA A 337 38.06 -0.94 5.53
N LEU A 338 36.76 -1.05 5.28
CA LEU A 338 35.88 -2.12 5.71
C LEU A 338 35.36 -2.85 4.47
N GLU A 339 35.62 -4.16 4.34
CA GLU A 339 35.00 -5.01 3.33
C GLU A 339 33.85 -5.82 3.94
N VAL A 340 32.68 -5.80 3.31
CA VAL A 340 31.53 -6.65 3.67
C VAL A 340 31.19 -7.58 2.50
N SER A 341 31.06 -8.88 2.76
CA SER A 341 30.74 -9.88 1.74
C SER A 341 29.80 -10.97 2.23
N ASP A 342 28.60 -11.03 1.68
CA ASP A 342 27.54 -11.95 2.09
C ASP A 342 27.22 -11.80 3.60
N VAL A 343 26.90 -10.56 3.99
CA VAL A 343 26.68 -10.11 5.37
C VAL A 343 25.22 -9.79 5.62
N GLN A 344 24.65 -10.37 6.68
CA GLN A 344 23.33 -10.02 7.21
C GLN A 344 23.43 -9.87 8.74
N LEU A 345 23.35 -8.63 9.23
CA LEU A 345 23.53 -8.27 10.64
C LEU A 345 22.50 -7.26 11.10
N GLY A 346 22.15 -7.31 12.38
CA GLY A 346 21.42 -6.23 13.05
C GLY A 346 22.36 -5.09 13.42
N PHE A 347 23.54 -5.41 13.97
CA PHE A 347 24.51 -4.40 14.41
C PHE A 347 25.93 -4.71 13.92
N LEU A 348 26.59 -3.69 13.38
CA LEU A 348 28.04 -3.67 13.17
C LEU A 348 28.65 -2.51 13.96
N ASN A 349 29.42 -2.84 15.00
CA ASN A 349 30.01 -1.87 15.92
C ASN A 349 31.50 -1.69 15.65
N ILE A 350 31.95 -0.45 15.45
CA ILE A 350 33.35 -0.14 15.20
C ILE A 350 33.75 1.11 15.99
N GLY A 351 34.57 0.98 17.04
CA GLY A 351 34.96 2.13 17.85
C GLY A 351 35.51 1.77 19.23
N GLN A 352 35.50 2.74 20.14
CA GLN A 352 36.00 2.57 21.50
C GLN A 352 35.23 1.50 22.27
N ASN A 353 35.92 0.57 22.91
CA ASN A 353 35.32 -0.33 23.87
C ASN A 353 34.89 0.44 25.14
N THR A 354 33.63 0.29 25.55
CA THR A 354 33.04 0.96 26.73
C THR A 354 32.82 0.05 27.92
N SER A 355 32.82 -1.27 27.69
CA SER A 355 32.19 -2.25 28.57
C SER A 355 33.08 -3.45 28.89
N GLY A 356 34.32 -3.47 28.39
CA GLY A 356 35.10 -4.70 28.21
C GLY A 356 34.49 -5.59 27.14
N ILE A 357 34.77 -6.89 27.19
CA ILE A 357 34.32 -7.90 26.20
C ILE A 357 33.07 -8.66 26.70
N ILE A 358 32.25 -8.00 27.51
CA ILE A 358 31.07 -8.60 28.17
C ILE A 358 29.76 -8.09 27.56
N PHE A 359 29.75 -6.87 27.01
CA PHE A 359 28.59 -6.25 26.38
C PHE A 359 29.00 -5.58 25.09
N ASN A 360 28.16 -5.71 24.06
CA ASN A 360 28.37 -5.02 22.79
C ASN A 360 28.02 -3.54 22.88
N GLY A 361 28.73 -2.73 22.10
CA GLY A 361 28.50 -1.30 21.95
C GLY A 361 29.79 -0.50 22.06
N VAL A 362 29.90 0.50 21.18
CA VAL A 362 31.06 1.37 21.09
C VAL A 362 30.79 2.75 21.72
N GLY A 363 31.86 3.36 22.19
CA GLY A 363 31.86 4.67 22.86
C GLY A 363 32.00 5.82 21.88
N GLU A 364 32.55 6.93 22.35
CA GLU A 364 32.62 8.16 21.54
C GLU A 364 33.81 8.19 20.56
N GLN A 365 34.88 7.40 20.78
CA GLN A 365 36.07 7.44 19.92
C GLN A 365 35.98 6.45 18.74
N GLY A 366 36.38 6.86 17.55
CA GLY A 366 36.26 6.01 16.35
C GLY A 366 37.08 6.45 15.13
N TYR A 367 36.55 6.20 13.94
CA TYR A 367 37.23 6.50 12.67
C TYR A 367 36.58 7.68 11.97
N GLU A 368 37.37 8.70 11.66
CA GLU A 368 36.91 9.88 10.90
C GLU A 368 36.66 9.57 9.43
N ILE A 369 37.45 8.67 8.85
CA ILE A 369 37.41 8.35 7.43
C ILE A 369 37.25 6.84 7.26
N MET A 370 36.12 6.42 6.72
CA MET A 370 35.85 5.01 6.42
C MET A 370 35.63 4.82 4.92
N THR A 371 36.22 3.79 4.35
CA THR A 371 35.82 3.23 3.05
C THR A 371 35.12 1.90 3.27
N LEU A 372 33.84 1.79 2.92
CA LEU A 372 33.06 0.55 2.95
C LEU A 372 32.99 -0.03 1.53
N ASN A 373 33.47 -1.26 1.34
CA ASN A 373 33.37 -1.99 0.07
C ASN A 373 32.37 -3.14 0.22
N SER A 374 31.24 -3.06 -0.48
CA SER A 374 30.21 -4.11 -0.52
C SER A 374 30.47 -5.07 -1.69
N ALA A 375 30.82 -6.31 -1.35
CA ALA A 375 31.15 -7.40 -2.26
C ALA A 375 30.30 -8.64 -1.96
N GLY A 376 30.57 -9.74 -2.66
CA GLY A 376 29.90 -11.04 -2.42
C GLY A 376 29.02 -11.49 -3.58
N GLY A 377 28.28 -12.57 -3.35
CA GLY A 377 27.32 -13.14 -4.30
C GLY A 377 25.86 -12.74 -4.04
N GLY A 378 25.54 -12.29 -2.83
CA GLY A 378 24.21 -11.80 -2.44
C GLY A 378 24.27 -10.45 -1.72
N SER A 379 23.11 -9.77 -1.64
CA SER A 379 22.97 -8.44 -1.02
C SER A 379 23.42 -8.42 0.44
N ASN A 380 24.13 -7.37 0.82
CA ASN A 380 24.57 -7.13 2.19
C ASN A 380 23.55 -6.27 2.94
N THR A 381 23.23 -6.63 4.18
CA THR A 381 22.30 -5.88 5.03
C THR A 381 22.90 -5.68 6.42
N ILE A 382 22.98 -4.44 6.87
CA ILE A 382 23.39 -4.05 8.22
C ILE A 382 22.29 -3.15 8.77
N GLY A 383 21.61 -3.58 9.83
CA GLY A 383 20.56 -2.78 10.48
C GLY A 383 21.11 -1.43 10.96
N THR A 384 22.12 -1.47 11.81
CA THR A 384 22.82 -0.28 12.33
C THR A 384 24.34 -0.45 12.24
N LEU A 385 24.99 0.51 11.60
CA LEU A 385 26.44 0.68 11.56
C LEU A 385 26.85 1.76 12.57
N ASN A 386 27.35 1.33 13.73
CA ASN A 386 27.86 2.24 14.76
C ASN A 386 29.31 2.62 14.43
N MET A 387 29.50 3.89 14.06
CA MET A 387 30.79 4.46 13.66
C MET A 387 31.00 5.85 14.28
N PRO A 388 31.29 5.91 15.59
CA PRO A 388 31.62 7.16 16.27
C PRO A 388 32.75 7.93 15.57
N MET A 389 32.67 9.25 15.62
CA MET A 389 33.69 10.19 15.14
C MET A 389 33.96 11.23 16.24
N ASP A 390 35.19 11.34 16.73
CA ASP A 390 35.53 12.15 17.91
C ASP A 390 36.44 13.34 17.64
N THR A 391 37.07 13.44 16.48
CA THR A 391 37.93 14.59 16.19
C THR A 391 37.18 15.75 15.51
N GLY A 392 37.82 16.92 15.47
CA GLY A 392 37.27 18.13 14.84
C GLY A 392 37.43 18.20 13.31
N THR A 393 37.82 17.11 12.66
CA THR A 393 37.89 17.03 11.18
C THR A 393 36.51 16.74 10.60
N ALA A 394 36.35 16.95 9.30
CA ALA A 394 35.11 16.64 8.60
C ALA A 394 35.10 15.13 8.31
N GLY A 395 34.20 14.39 8.98
CA GLY A 395 34.11 12.94 8.82
C GLY A 395 33.61 12.52 7.45
N SER A 396 34.02 11.35 6.96
CA SER A 396 33.61 10.83 5.66
C SER A 396 33.43 9.31 5.64
N LEU A 397 32.34 8.88 5.00
CA LEU A 397 32.09 7.50 4.59
C LEU A 397 32.12 7.42 3.07
N THR A 398 33.01 6.62 2.49
CA THR A 398 33.03 6.29 1.06
C THR A 398 32.49 4.88 0.86
N ILE A 399 31.47 4.69 0.03
CA ILE A 399 30.89 3.39 -0.28
C ILE A 399 31.32 2.98 -1.70
N THR A 400 31.78 1.74 -1.85
CA THR A 400 32.28 1.17 -3.10
C THR A 400 31.82 -0.27 -3.27
N GLY A 401 32.05 -0.84 -4.46
CA GLY A 401 31.70 -2.23 -4.76
C GLY A 401 30.55 -2.35 -5.74
N ASN A 402 29.99 -3.55 -5.84
CA ASN A 402 29.03 -3.91 -6.89
C ASN A 402 27.92 -4.85 -6.43
N THR A 403 27.80 -5.03 -5.12
CA THR A 403 26.79 -5.89 -4.49
C THR A 403 25.89 -5.01 -3.65
N ASP A 404 24.57 -5.13 -3.81
CA ASP A 404 23.59 -4.29 -3.13
C ASP A 404 23.87 -4.20 -1.62
N LEU A 405 23.64 -3.02 -1.06
CA LEU A 405 23.92 -2.72 0.33
C LEU A 405 22.73 -1.97 0.94
N ARG A 406 22.17 -2.52 2.03
CA ARG A 406 21.24 -1.81 2.90
C ARG A 406 21.90 -1.47 4.23
N LEU A 407 21.94 -0.18 4.54
CA LEU A 407 22.25 0.36 5.86
C LEU A 407 20.95 0.91 6.45
N GLY A 408 20.31 0.13 7.33
CA GLY A 408 18.99 0.42 7.87
C GLY A 408 18.25 -0.86 8.18
N ASP A 409 17.51 -0.89 9.29
CA ASP A 409 16.67 -2.02 9.67
C ASP A 409 15.25 -1.85 9.09
N VAL A 410 14.51 -2.96 8.97
CA VAL A 410 13.15 -2.97 8.42
C VAL A 410 12.19 -3.82 9.22
N GLN A 411 10.93 -3.42 9.24
CA GLN A 411 9.81 -4.15 9.81
C GLN A 411 8.61 -4.12 8.86
N ASN A 412 7.70 -5.08 9.01
CA ASN A 412 6.44 -5.08 8.27
C ASN A 412 5.35 -4.45 9.14
N ALA A 413 4.52 -3.60 8.54
CA ALA A 413 3.23 -3.25 9.14
C ALA A 413 2.21 -4.33 8.79
N VAL A 414 1.51 -4.83 9.81
CA VAL A 414 0.44 -5.81 9.65
C VAL A 414 -0.88 -5.23 10.15
N ASN A 415 -1.96 -5.78 9.62
CA ASN A 415 -3.31 -5.49 10.08
C ASN A 415 -3.47 -5.90 11.56
N VAL A 416 -4.00 -5.02 12.42
CA VAL A 416 -4.18 -5.27 13.86
C VAL A 416 -5.19 -6.39 14.16
N ASP A 417 -6.24 -6.52 13.35
CA ASP A 417 -7.26 -7.57 13.53
C ASP A 417 -6.80 -8.91 12.97
N ASN A 418 -5.83 -8.87 12.05
CA ASN A 418 -5.28 -10.00 11.34
C ASN A 418 -3.77 -9.86 11.16
N ASN A 419 -3.00 -10.12 12.22
CA ASN A 419 -1.51 -10.09 12.23
C ASN A 419 -0.82 -11.03 11.21
N THR A 420 -1.57 -11.66 10.29
CA THR A 420 -1.03 -12.39 9.13
C THR A 420 -1.05 -11.60 7.83
N LEU A 421 -1.89 -10.56 7.71
CA LEU A 421 -1.93 -9.69 6.55
C LEU A 421 -0.86 -8.60 6.70
N VAL A 422 0.17 -8.64 5.84
CA VAL A 422 1.22 -7.60 5.78
C VAL A 422 0.76 -6.49 4.86
N GLU A 423 0.31 -5.37 5.42
CA GLU A 423 -0.24 -4.24 4.67
C GLU A 423 0.86 -3.38 4.04
N VAL A 424 1.98 -3.21 4.76
CA VAL A 424 3.18 -2.55 4.26
C VAL A 424 4.40 -3.41 4.56
N LYS A 425 5.22 -3.67 3.54
CA LYS A 425 6.40 -4.50 3.64
C LYS A 425 7.65 -3.63 3.78
N ASP A 426 8.61 -4.10 4.56
CA ASP A 426 9.95 -3.50 4.69
C ASP A 426 9.92 -1.99 5.04
N LEU A 427 9.02 -1.56 5.92
CA LEU A 427 9.08 -0.23 6.52
C LEU A 427 10.40 -0.06 7.26
N TYR A 428 11.11 1.03 7.02
CA TYR A 428 12.38 1.26 7.68
C TYR A 428 12.15 1.60 9.16
N VAL A 429 13.17 1.37 9.99
CA VAL A 429 13.08 1.62 11.43
C VAL A 429 13.89 2.88 11.77
N VAL A 430 13.27 3.83 12.47
CA VAL A 430 13.94 5.01 13.02
C VAL A 430 15.08 4.60 13.98
N GLY A 431 16.19 5.32 14.02
CA GLY A 431 17.37 4.97 14.83
C GLY A 431 18.28 3.89 14.21
N SER A 432 17.97 3.42 12.99
CA SER A 432 18.80 2.48 12.23
C SER A 432 19.64 3.20 11.15
N GLY A 433 20.46 2.44 10.40
CA GLY A 433 21.33 3.01 9.37
C GLY A 433 22.71 3.37 9.92
N ILE A 434 23.15 4.61 9.72
CA ILE A 434 24.43 5.10 10.26
C ILE A 434 24.18 5.73 11.62
N ALA A 435 24.89 5.27 12.64
CA ALA A 435 24.74 5.79 13.99
C ALA A 435 26.06 6.36 14.54
N GLN A 436 25.92 7.30 15.48
CA GLN A 436 27.01 7.96 16.22
C GLN A 436 27.94 8.87 15.39
N ALA A 437 27.58 9.16 14.13
CA ALA A 437 28.38 10.00 13.24
C ALA A 437 27.80 11.41 12.99
N GLY A 438 26.50 11.64 13.26
CA GLY A 438 25.74 12.82 12.81
C GLY A 438 26.42 14.17 13.02
N SER A 439 26.85 14.53 14.23
CA SER A 439 27.43 15.85 14.52
C SER A 439 28.82 16.13 13.90
N ARG A 440 29.36 15.19 13.11
CA ARG A 440 30.74 15.19 12.59
C ARG A 440 30.88 14.74 11.15
N ILE A 441 30.03 13.81 10.70
CA ILE A 441 30.03 13.36 9.32
C ILE A 441 29.68 14.53 8.42
N ALA A 442 30.45 14.71 7.35
CA ALA A 442 30.22 15.77 6.38
C ALA A 442 30.02 15.21 4.97
N THR A 443 30.38 13.94 4.75
CA THR A 443 30.28 13.33 3.41
C THR A 443 30.01 11.84 3.49
N ILE A 444 28.93 11.40 2.83
CA ILE A 444 28.64 10.02 2.48
C ILE A 444 28.71 9.93 0.96
N ASN A 445 29.67 9.20 0.40
CA ASN A 445 29.93 9.19 -1.04
C ASN A 445 29.97 7.77 -1.60
N ALA A 446 28.99 7.43 -2.42
CA ALA A 446 28.85 6.16 -3.11
C ALA A 446 29.05 6.25 -4.64
N GLU A 447 29.65 7.32 -5.18
CA GLU A 447 29.79 7.56 -6.64
C GLU A 447 30.47 6.41 -7.41
N GLN A 448 31.26 5.58 -6.73
CA GLN A 448 31.93 4.40 -7.31
C GLN A 448 31.19 3.08 -7.06
N PHE A 449 30.03 3.12 -6.41
CA PHE A 449 29.19 1.96 -6.13
C PHE A 449 28.27 1.66 -7.32
N THR A 450 28.11 0.37 -7.61
CA THR A 450 27.38 -0.10 -8.80
C THR A 450 26.25 -1.09 -8.48
N GLY A 451 26.09 -1.46 -7.20
CA GLY A 451 24.89 -2.14 -6.72
C GLY A 451 23.85 -1.11 -6.28
N ASN A 452 22.68 -1.58 -5.87
CA ASN A 452 21.65 -0.71 -5.30
C ASN A 452 21.98 -0.40 -3.83
N LEU A 453 21.98 0.89 -3.47
CA LEU A 453 22.24 1.37 -2.12
C LEU A 453 20.92 1.75 -1.44
N THR A 454 20.70 1.29 -0.23
CA THR A 454 19.65 1.82 0.65
C THR A 454 20.30 2.39 1.90
N LEU A 455 19.95 3.62 2.24
CA LEU A 455 20.53 4.34 3.36
C LEU A 455 19.45 5.05 4.19
N VAL A 456 19.32 4.65 5.45
CA VAL A 456 18.54 5.39 6.45
C VAL A 456 19.39 6.52 7.02
N LEU A 457 18.89 7.76 6.89
CA LEU A 457 19.58 9.01 7.23
C LEU A 457 19.05 9.67 8.52
N ASP A 458 18.54 8.86 9.45
CA ASP A 458 18.07 9.32 10.75
C ASP A 458 19.23 9.86 11.61
N ASN A 459 19.04 11.03 12.25
CA ASN A 459 20.04 11.72 13.06
C ASN A 459 21.37 12.03 12.31
N ILE A 460 21.31 12.17 10.97
CA ILE A 460 22.46 12.53 10.13
C ILE A 460 22.34 13.94 9.56
N LEU A 461 21.15 14.36 9.14
CA LEU A 461 20.92 15.61 8.41
C LEU A 461 20.40 16.75 9.31
N ASP A 462 19.65 16.45 10.38
CA ASP A 462 19.15 17.44 11.34
C ASP A 462 19.97 17.45 12.65
N VAL A 463 21.27 17.70 12.54
CA VAL A 463 22.18 17.64 13.71
C VAL A 463 23.14 18.82 13.78
N GLY A 464 23.26 19.37 14.99
CA GLY A 464 24.20 20.44 15.28
C GLY A 464 25.66 19.99 15.13
N LYS A 465 26.50 20.84 14.54
CA LYS A 465 27.93 20.59 14.41
C LYS A 465 28.60 20.58 15.77
N ALA A 466 29.25 19.47 16.10
CA ALA A 466 29.85 19.33 17.42
C ALA A 466 30.98 20.36 17.67
N ASP A 467 31.26 20.66 18.94
CA ASP A 467 32.14 21.76 19.40
C ASP A 467 31.77 23.17 18.91
N THR A 468 30.60 23.35 18.31
CA THR A 468 30.07 24.66 17.93
C THR A 468 28.77 24.94 18.67
N SER A 469 28.23 26.16 18.51
CA SER A 469 26.96 26.55 19.15
C SER A 469 26.10 27.27 18.13
N GLY A 470 24.92 26.70 17.85
CA GLY A 470 23.97 27.22 16.86
C GLY A 470 24.51 27.20 15.43
N VAL A 471 25.34 26.21 15.10
CA VAL A 471 25.82 25.95 13.74
C VAL A 471 25.49 24.49 13.44
N ASP A 472 24.86 24.29 12.29
CA ASP A 472 24.43 23.00 11.81
C ASP A 472 25.57 22.26 11.10
N GLN A 473 25.45 20.94 10.98
CA GLN A 473 26.45 20.10 10.33
C GLN A 473 26.05 19.81 8.89
N ASP A 474 26.57 20.59 7.94
CA ASP A 474 26.34 20.33 6.51
C ASP A 474 26.86 18.94 6.09
N VAL A 475 25.98 18.11 5.52
CA VAL A 475 26.29 16.77 5.01
C VAL A 475 26.03 16.68 3.51
N THR A 476 26.99 16.14 2.76
CA THR A 476 26.80 15.77 1.36
C THR A 476 26.62 14.26 1.24
N VAL A 477 25.51 13.82 0.67
CA VAL A 477 25.20 12.42 0.37
C VAL A 477 25.16 12.24 -1.14
N THR A 478 25.95 11.29 -1.67
CA THR A 478 25.96 10.96 -3.10
C THR A 478 25.79 9.46 -3.26
N GLY A 479 24.81 9.03 -4.06
CA GLY A 479 24.59 7.65 -4.48
C GLY A 479 25.56 7.22 -5.59
N GLY A 480 25.34 6.02 -6.10
CA GLY A 480 26.15 5.34 -7.09
C GLY A 480 25.54 5.35 -8.48
N SER A 481 25.59 4.17 -9.12
CA SER A 481 25.02 3.92 -10.46
C SER A 481 23.88 2.89 -10.45
N GLY A 482 23.48 2.42 -9.26
CA GLY A 482 22.35 1.53 -9.04
C GLY A 482 21.05 2.33 -8.85
N GLY A 483 19.93 1.66 -8.60
CA GLY A 483 18.72 2.35 -8.13
C GLY A 483 18.80 2.51 -6.62
N ASP A 484 19.18 3.69 -6.17
CA ASP A 484 19.47 3.97 -4.77
C ASP A 484 18.25 4.51 -4.03
N THR A 485 18.18 4.30 -2.71
CA THR A 485 17.08 4.75 -1.85
C THR A 485 17.63 5.45 -0.62
N PHE A 486 17.25 6.71 -0.44
CA PHE A 486 17.57 7.50 0.74
C PHE A 486 16.31 7.66 1.59
N VAL A 487 16.38 7.25 2.86
CA VAL A 487 15.22 7.23 3.76
C VAL A 487 15.35 8.33 4.78
N LEU A 488 14.34 9.18 4.86
CA LEU A 488 14.29 10.37 5.71
C LEU A 488 13.28 10.21 6.85
N TYR A 489 13.73 10.52 8.06
CA TYR A 489 12.88 10.71 9.25
C TYR A 489 12.93 12.16 9.78
N ASP A 490 13.96 12.92 9.39
CA ASP A 490 14.24 14.27 9.88
C ASP A 490 14.26 15.29 8.73
N GLU A 491 14.43 16.57 9.06
CA GLU A 491 14.64 17.67 8.12
C GLU A 491 15.98 17.55 7.40
N VAL A 492 15.98 17.70 6.07
CA VAL A 492 17.19 17.94 5.28
C VAL A 492 17.50 19.44 5.30
N GLN A 493 18.42 19.85 6.17
CA GLN A 493 18.61 21.25 6.52
C GLN A 493 19.27 22.07 5.40
N SER A 494 19.16 23.40 5.54
CA SER A 494 19.83 24.36 4.65
C SER A 494 21.36 24.28 4.75
N GLY A 495 21.98 23.53 3.85
CA GLY A 495 23.42 23.26 3.85
C GLY A 495 23.75 21.83 3.39
N ASP A 496 22.81 20.92 3.62
CA ASP A 496 22.90 19.54 3.18
C ASP A 496 22.68 19.41 1.68
N SER A 497 23.10 18.28 1.10
CA SER A 497 22.76 17.94 -0.28
C SER A 497 22.67 16.45 -0.47
N ILE A 498 21.64 16.00 -1.20
CA ILE A 498 21.49 14.61 -1.62
C ILE A 498 21.58 14.58 -3.15
N ASN A 499 22.36 13.64 -3.67
CA ASN A 499 22.48 13.39 -5.11
C ASN A 499 22.33 11.89 -5.34
N GLY A 500 21.28 11.44 -6.02
CA GLY A 500 21.06 10.01 -6.28
C GLY A 500 22.15 9.38 -7.14
N GLY A 501 22.69 10.13 -8.10
CA GLY A 501 23.76 9.66 -8.98
C GLY A 501 23.24 9.31 -10.36
N GLU A 502 23.68 8.18 -10.91
CA GLU A 502 23.03 7.57 -12.07
C GLU A 502 22.10 6.48 -11.55
N GLY A 503 20.89 6.33 -12.07
CA GLY A 503 20.00 5.33 -11.49
C GLY A 503 18.55 5.62 -11.79
N ASP A 504 17.70 4.85 -11.12
CA ASP A 504 16.30 5.19 -10.87
C ASP A 504 16.21 5.32 -9.36
N ASP A 505 16.49 6.52 -8.87
CA ASP A 505 16.78 6.79 -7.47
C ASP A 505 15.51 7.25 -6.74
N THR A 506 15.42 6.90 -5.47
CA THR A 506 14.25 7.14 -4.62
C THR A 506 14.64 7.95 -3.39
N LEU A 507 13.88 9.00 -3.11
CA LEU A 507 13.84 9.66 -1.81
C LEU A 507 12.56 9.25 -1.10
N LEU A 508 12.70 8.52 0.01
CA LEU A 508 11.60 8.01 0.82
C LEU A 508 11.43 8.87 2.08
N PHE A 509 10.27 9.51 2.19
CA PHE A 509 9.87 10.36 3.30
C PHE A 509 8.98 9.57 4.26
N TYR A 510 9.31 9.64 5.55
CA TYR A 510 8.39 9.30 6.63
C TYR A 510 7.87 10.55 7.33
N SER A 511 6.74 10.46 8.03
CA SER A 511 6.21 11.58 8.83
C SER A 511 7.26 12.18 9.75
N GLY A 512 7.31 13.52 9.79
CA GLY A 512 8.34 14.29 10.50
C GLY A 512 9.52 14.72 9.62
N SER A 513 9.70 14.13 8.44
CA SER A 513 10.71 14.58 7.48
C SER A 513 10.27 15.78 6.64
N SER A 514 11.24 16.59 6.23
CA SER A 514 11.06 17.75 5.35
C SER A 514 12.32 18.01 4.52
N LEU A 515 12.19 18.83 3.47
CA LEU A 515 13.28 19.09 2.53
C LEU A 515 13.53 20.59 2.32
N ASP A 516 14.49 21.14 3.06
CA ASP A 516 14.89 22.56 3.03
C ASP A 516 16.11 22.83 2.11
N SER A 517 16.65 21.78 1.48
CA SER A 517 17.76 21.85 0.53
C SER A 517 17.53 21.00 -0.71
N ALA A 518 18.23 21.32 -1.80
CA ALA A 518 18.06 20.63 -3.07
C ALA A 518 18.60 19.19 -3.04
N ALA A 519 17.76 18.25 -3.47
CA ALA A 519 18.14 16.91 -3.88
C ALA A 519 18.09 16.78 -5.41
N VAL A 520 19.10 16.16 -6.00
CA VAL A 520 19.26 16.06 -7.47
C VAL A 520 19.45 14.61 -7.90
N GLY A 521 19.10 14.29 -9.14
CA GLY A 521 19.14 12.91 -9.64
C GLY A 521 18.29 11.99 -8.79
N ILE A 522 17.09 12.43 -8.43
CA ILE A 522 16.07 11.64 -7.74
C ILE A 522 14.88 11.58 -8.68
N GLU A 523 14.52 10.39 -9.14
CA GLU A 523 13.40 10.16 -10.06
C GLU A 523 12.08 9.91 -9.31
N ASN A 524 12.15 9.29 -8.12
CA ASN A 524 10.99 8.86 -7.34
C ASN A 524 10.95 9.55 -5.97
N ALA A 525 9.81 10.15 -5.62
CA ALA A 525 9.53 10.64 -4.27
C ALA A 525 8.41 9.78 -3.65
N ASN A 526 8.76 8.97 -2.64
CA ASN A 526 7.80 8.14 -1.94
C ASN A 526 7.51 8.75 -0.57
N LEU A 527 6.26 9.06 -0.27
CA LEU A 527 5.83 9.71 0.97
C LEU A 527 4.91 8.76 1.72
N TYR A 528 5.44 8.15 2.79
CA TYR A 528 4.72 7.22 3.66
C TYR A 528 4.48 7.89 5.01
N ALA A 529 3.26 8.36 5.24
CA ALA A 529 2.94 9.19 6.39
C ALA A 529 2.16 8.43 7.46
N ASP A 530 2.49 8.73 8.72
CA ASP A 530 1.79 8.32 9.93
C ASP A 530 1.31 9.58 10.66
N GLY A 531 -0.02 9.77 10.69
CA GLY A 531 -0.68 10.94 11.28
C GLY A 531 -0.44 11.10 12.79
N SER A 532 0.04 10.06 13.48
CA SER A 532 0.42 10.17 14.90
C SER A 532 1.75 10.89 15.13
N ILE A 533 2.60 10.98 14.11
CA ILE A 533 3.97 11.53 14.19
C ILE A 533 4.03 12.95 13.60
N GLY A 534 3.27 13.21 12.54
CA GLY A 534 3.18 14.52 11.92
C GLY A 534 2.90 14.47 10.42
N GLU A 535 2.95 15.64 9.80
CA GLU A 535 2.71 15.86 8.37
C GLU A 535 3.99 15.62 7.55
N ILE A 536 3.84 15.44 6.24
CA ILE A 536 4.97 15.45 5.29
C ILE A 536 4.84 16.69 4.41
N VAL A 537 5.87 17.53 4.41
CA VAL A 537 5.92 18.79 3.65
C VAL A 537 7.10 18.75 2.69
N VAL A 538 6.82 18.84 1.40
CA VAL A 538 7.84 18.75 0.33
C VAL A 538 7.69 19.93 -0.64
N ASP A 539 8.75 20.73 -0.74
CA ASP A 539 8.91 21.72 -1.80
C ASP A 539 9.61 21.10 -3.01
N PHE A 540 8.88 20.88 -4.10
CA PHE A 540 9.41 20.27 -5.32
C PHE A 540 10.38 21.17 -6.09
N ASP A 541 10.59 22.44 -5.69
CA ASP A 541 11.75 23.22 -6.16
C ASP A 541 13.08 22.57 -5.78
N ASN A 542 13.08 21.80 -4.68
CA ASN A 542 14.21 21.03 -4.20
C ASN A 542 14.27 19.61 -4.80
N LEU A 543 13.32 19.22 -5.66
CA LEU A 543 13.23 17.90 -6.30
C LEU A 543 12.95 18.02 -7.81
N ALA A 544 13.79 18.79 -8.51
CA ALA A 544 13.52 19.14 -9.90
C ALA A 544 13.54 17.96 -10.90
N ASP A 545 14.16 16.83 -10.53
CA ASP A 545 14.33 15.65 -11.38
C ASP A 545 13.23 14.59 -11.16
N VAL A 546 12.41 14.72 -10.10
CA VAL A 546 11.35 13.75 -9.78
C VAL A 546 10.28 13.74 -10.86
N THR A 547 9.91 12.54 -11.32
CA THR A 547 8.80 12.32 -12.25
C THR A 547 7.62 11.59 -11.62
N ASP A 548 7.87 10.81 -10.57
CA ASP A 548 6.89 9.93 -9.95
C ASP A 548 6.79 10.21 -8.44
N VAL A 549 5.58 10.47 -7.97
CA VAL A 549 5.28 10.77 -6.57
C VAL A 549 4.32 9.72 -6.04
N THR A 550 4.74 8.90 -5.08
CA THR A 550 3.88 7.89 -4.45
C THR A 550 3.49 8.36 -3.06
N LEU A 551 2.19 8.36 -2.76
CA LEU A 551 1.64 8.72 -1.46
C LEU A 551 1.00 7.48 -0.82
N ARG A 552 1.22 7.28 0.48
CA ARG A 552 0.49 6.26 1.24
C ARG A 552 0.32 6.66 2.69
N ASN A 553 -0.92 6.65 3.17
CA ASN A 553 -1.22 6.74 4.59
C ASN A 553 -0.97 5.37 5.25
N ILE A 554 -0.06 5.36 6.21
CA ILE A 554 0.40 4.18 6.96
C ILE A 554 0.24 4.37 8.47
N SER A 555 -0.62 5.30 8.90
CA SER A 555 -0.91 5.59 10.33
C SER A 555 -1.07 4.31 11.15
N SER A 556 -0.53 4.30 12.37
CA SER A 556 -0.60 3.14 13.28
C SER A 556 -0.85 3.56 14.73
N ASP A 557 -1.68 2.82 15.50
CA ASP A 557 -1.92 3.08 16.93
C ASP A 557 -1.52 1.88 17.81
N VAL A 558 -0.21 1.66 18.07
CA VAL A 558 0.29 0.99 19.30
C VAL A 558 1.71 1.45 19.73
N ASP A 559 1.76 2.16 20.86
CA ASP A 559 2.66 2.11 22.03
C ASP A 559 4.21 1.98 21.87
N GLN A 560 4.82 2.92 21.17
CA GLN A 560 5.56 4.02 21.83
C GLN A 560 6.57 3.81 23.04
N GLY A 561 7.12 2.63 23.45
CA GLY A 561 8.29 2.48 24.35
C GLY A 561 9.49 1.60 23.90
N GLY A 562 10.13 1.91 22.76
CA GLY A 562 11.33 1.24 22.20
C GLY A 562 11.17 0.03 21.26
N PHE A 563 10.04 -0.61 20.92
CA PHE A 563 8.62 -0.38 21.23
C PHE A 563 7.95 -1.46 22.08
N GLY A 564 8.67 -2.26 22.88
CA GLY A 564 8.13 -2.97 24.06
C GLY A 564 6.95 -3.96 23.88
N GLY A 565 6.34 -4.04 22.69
CA GLY A 565 5.38 -5.03 22.21
C GLY A 565 6.07 -6.22 21.58
N ASP A 566 5.34 -7.12 20.95
CA ASP A 566 5.90 -8.38 20.41
C ASP A 566 6.84 -8.20 19.19
N GLY A 567 7.14 -6.95 18.81
CA GLY A 567 8.04 -6.58 17.72
C GLY A 567 7.33 -6.42 16.37
N VAL A 568 6.00 -6.37 16.37
CA VAL A 568 5.19 -6.17 15.17
C VAL A 568 4.60 -4.76 15.17
N LEU A 569 4.76 -4.02 14.07
CA LEU A 569 4.04 -2.78 13.83
C LEU A 569 2.60 -3.15 13.47
N GLU A 570 1.66 -2.89 14.38
CA GLU A 570 0.23 -3.11 14.19
C GLU A 570 -0.41 -1.80 13.76
N ASN A 571 -1.09 -1.80 12.62
CA ASN A 571 -1.85 -0.64 12.17
C ASN A 571 -3.21 -0.58 12.89
N ALA A 572 -3.49 0.53 13.56
CA ALA A 572 -4.82 0.87 14.09
C ALA A 572 -5.14 2.33 13.72
N ALA A 573 -6.42 2.61 13.49
CA ALA A 573 -6.97 3.80 12.82
C ALA A 573 -6.83 5.13 13.60
N ASP A 574 -7.21 6.22 12.92
CA ASP A 574 -7.79 7.50 13.42
C ASP A 574 -6.94 8.79 13.45
N ASN A 575 -5.75 8.85 12.83
CA ASN A 575 -5.09 10.15 12.67
C ASN A 575 -5.00 10.62 11.22
N PRO A 576 -5.48 11.85 10.91
CA PRO A 576 -5.40 12.41 9.58
C PRO A 576 -3.96 12.68 9.19
N VAL A 577 -3.65 12.35 7.94
CA VAL A 577 -2.37 12.58 7.28
C VAL A 577 -2.52 13.73 6.28
N PHE A 578 -1.52 14.60 6.25
CA PHE A 578 -1.40 15.68 5.27
C PHE A 578 -0.13 15.51 4.45
N PHE A 579 -0.30 15.41 3.13
CA PHE A 579 0.77 15.44 2.14
C PHE A 579 0.80 16.83 1.49
N GLU A 580 1.68 17.72 1.95
CA GLU A 580 1.84 19.05 1.34
C GLU A 580 2.90 18.99 0.23
N LEU A 581 2.42 19.10 -1.02
CA LEU A 581 3.19 19.05 -2.26
C LEU A 581 3.24 20.45 -2.88
N ALA A 582 4.28 21.21 -2.55
CA ALA A 582 4.45 22.57 -3.02
C ALA A 582 5.29 22.66 -4.30
N ASN A 583 5.00 23.66 -5.15
CA ASN A 583 5.78 23.99 -6.35
C ASN A 583 5.99 22.84 -7.35
N LEU A 584 4.97 22.01 -7.57
CA LEU A 584 5.02 20.94 -8.57
C LEU A 584 5.22 21.50 -9.98
N THR A 585 6.07 20.87 -10.79
CA THR A 585 6.07 21.07 -12.24
C THR A 585 4.85 20.41 -12.88
N ASP A 586 4.49 20.79 -14.13
CA ASP A 586 3.35 20.18 -14.83
C ASP A 586 3.47 18.65 -14.94
N ALA A 587 4.70 18.12 -15.07
CA ALA A 587 4.94 16.67 -15.12
C ALA A 587 4.70 16.03 -13.74
N GLN A 588 5.28 16.59 -12.68
CA GLN A 588 5.11 16.09 -11.31
C GLN A 588 3.65 16.17 -10.85
N ALA A 589 2.95 17.26 -11.18
CA ALA A 589 1.55 17.45 -10.83
C ALA A 589 0.62 16.41 -11.47
N THR A 590 1.05 15.71 -12.52
CA THR A 590 0.28 14.64 -13.17
C THR A 590 0.85 13.25 -12.93
N GLY A 591 1.98 13.14 -12.21
CA GLY A 591 2.67 11.90 -11.86
C GLY A 591 2.46 11.47 -10.40
N ILE A 592 1.35 11.88 -9.78
CA ILE A 592 1.03 11.51 -8.39
C ILE A 592 0.23 10.21 -8.40
N THR A 593 0.68 9.25 -7.61
CA THR A 593 0.02 7.98 -7.33
C THR A 593 -0.34 7.93 -5.85
N LEU A 594 -1.61 7.70 -5.55
CA LEU A 594 -2.10 7.41 -4.21
C LEU A 594 -2.34 5.91 -4.11
N LEU A 595 -1.63 5.25 -3.19
CA LEU A 595 -1.94 3.87 -2.81
C LEU A 595 -3.05 3.89 -1.76
N HIS A 596 -3.99 2.95 -1.86
CA HIS A 596 -4.97 2.75 -0.79
C HIS A 596 -4.25 2.65 0.57
N ALA A 597 -4.79 3.39 1.54
CA ALA A 597 -4.28 3.43 2.89
C ALA A 597 -4.29 2.04 3.54
N THR A 598 -3.53 1.87 4.61
CA THR A 598 -3.61 0.65 5.43
C THR A 598 -4.99 0.57 6.11
N THR A 599 -5.45 -0.64 6.49
CA THR A 599 -6.83 -0.85 6.97
C THR A 599 -7.24 0.11 8.08
N GLY A 600 -8.44 0.68 7.97
CA GLY A 600 -9.00 1.64 8.92
C GLY A 600 -8.52 3.08 8.73
N ASN A 601 -7.62 3.36 7.78
CA ASN A 601 -7.15 4.71 7.46
C ASN A 601 -7.84 5.28 6.20
N ASN A 602 -9.13 5.00 6.04
CA ASN A 602 -9.89 5.31 4.83
C ASN A 602 -11.10 6.24 5.06
N GLN A 603 -11.23 6.86 6.23
CA GLN A 603 -12.15 7.98 6.37
C GLN A 603 -11.73 9.10 5.40
N ILE A 604 -12.69 9.87 4.89
CA ILE A 604 -12.41 10.96 3.93
C ILE A 604 -11.35 11.93 4.45
N GLU A 605 -11.37 12.22 5.75
CA GLU A 605 -10.42 13.11 6.42
C GLU A 605 -9.05 12.46 6.75
N ASN A 606 -8.92 11.14 6.61
CA ASN A 606 -7.68 10.44 6.98
C ASN A 606 -6.55 10.74 6.00
N THR A 607 -6.84 10.97 4.72
CA THR A 607 -5.82 11.20 3.70
C THR A 607 -6.07 12.53 2.98
N ASN A 608 -5.22 13.52 3.24
CA ASN A 608 -5.32 14.85 2.64
C ASN A 608 -4.14 15.12 1.71
N ILE A 609 -4.42 15.41 0.45
CA ILE A 609 -3.41 15.79 -0.56
C ILE A 609 -3.51 17.30 -0.79
N LEU A 610 -2.50 18.05 -0.35
CA LEU A 610 -2.41 19.49 -0.51
C LEU A 610 -1.43 19.77 -1.65
N ALA A 611 -1.93 20.06 -2.86
CA ALA A 611 -1.08 20.21 -4.04
C ALA A 611 -1.11 21.62 -4.64
N SER A 612 0.07 22.15 -5.00
CA SER A 612 0.20 23.40 -5.74
C SER A 612 1.26 23.31 -6.83
N VAL A 613 1.08 24.07 -7.91
CA VAL A 613 2.01 24.08 -9.05
C VAL A 613 2.92 25.31 -9.02
N LYS A 614 4.16 25.13 -9.48
CA LYS A 614 5.16 26.20 -9.59
C LYS A 614 4.77 27.27 -10.61
N ALA A 615 4.25 26.83 -11.76
CA ALA A 615 3.91 27.69 -12.88
C ALA A 615 2.39 27.88 -12.95
N ASP A 616 1.89 28.80 -12.14
CA ASP A 616 0.47 29.15 -12.12
C ASP A 616 0.04 29.84 -13.44
N THR A 617 -0.84 29.17 -14.18
CA THR A 617 -1.43 29.60 -15.45
C THR A 617 -2.96 29.57 -15.32
N ALA A 618 -3.69 29.60 -16.43
CA ALA A 618 -5.16 29.48 -16.41
C ALA A 618 -5.63 28.10 -16.91
N ASN A 619 -4.73 27.11 -16.90
CA ASN A 619 -4.98 25.77 -17.41
C ASN A 619 -4.06 24.73 -16.73
N ASN A 620 -3.87 24.85 -15.42
CA ASN A 620 -3.08 23.90 -14.67
C ASN A 620 -3.85 22.60 -14.45
N THR A 621 -3.14 21.48 -14.41
CA THR A 621 -3.73 20.15 -14.26
C THR A 621 -3.06 19.45 -13.10
N LEU A 622 -3.88 18.87 -12.22
CA LEU A 622 -3.45 17.92 -11.21
C LEU A 622 -3.98 16.54 -11.57
N GLY A 623 -3.13 15.53 -11.57
CA GLY A 623 -3.45 14.15 -11.87
C GLY A 623 -3.15 13.26 -10.67
N ILE A 624 -4.13 12.49 -10.22
CA ILE A 624 -3.99 11.46 -9.18
C ILE A 624 -4.32 10.12 -9.81
N THR A 625 -3.41 9.16 -9.72
CA THR A 625 -3.67 7.75 -10.03
C THR A 625 -3.94 7.02 -8.73
N LEU A 626 -5.09 6.35 -8.63
CA LEU A 626 -5.49 5.51 -7.51
C LEU A 626 -5.05 4.09 -7.82
N GLU A 627 -4.32 3.46 -6.92
CA GLU A 627 -3.79 2.11 -7.08
C GLU A 627 -4.03 1.30 -5.80
N ASP A 628 -4.24 -0.01 -5.97
CA ASP A 628 -4.46 -0.94 -4.86
C ASP A 628 -3.35 -0.81 -3.80
N GLY A 629 -3.77 -0.65 -2.56
CA GLY A 629 -2.96 -0.89 -1.38
C GLY A 629 -3.34 -2.22 -0.74
N ASN A 630 -2.39 -2.97 -0.19
CA ASN A 630 -2.78 -4.19 0.53
C ASN A 630 -3.45 -3.81 1.86
N ASN A 631 -4.77 -4.00 1.95
CA ASN A 631 -5.63 -3.67 3.09
C ASN A 631 -6.93 -4.52 3.04
N THR A 632 -7.89 -4.28 3.93
CA THR A 632 -9.20 -4.99 3.95
C THR A 632 -10.41 -4.09 3.84
N ASP A 633 -10.19 -2.79 3.69
CA ASP A 633 -11.25 -1.83 3.57
C ASP A 633 -11.95 -1.96 2.20
N PRO A 634 -13.28 -1.80 2.15
CA PRO A 634 -14.03 -1.85 0.90
C PRO A 634 -13.92 -0.55 0.07
N ARG A 635 -13.30 0.50 0.62
CA ARG A 635 -13.29 1.85 0.03
C ARG A 635 -12.00 2.61 0.28
N SER A 636 -11.57 3.33 -0.75
CA SER A 636 -10.51 4.33 -0.68
C SER A 636 -11.12 5.73 -0.69
N ASN A 637 -11.05 6.44 0.44
CA ASN A 637 -11.51 7.83 0.50
C ASN A 637 -10.34 8.78 0.79
N PHE A 638 -10.36 9.95 0.15
CA PHE A 638 -9.38 11.00 0.40
C PHE A 638 -9.91 12.40 0.04
N THR A 639 -9.26 13.40 0.62
CA THR A 639 -9.53 14.82 0.35
C THR A 639 -8.43 15.43 -0.49
N LEU A 640 -8.82 16.12 -1.55
CA LEU A 640 -7.94 16.92 -2.39
C LEU A 640 -8.11 18.41 -2.10
N VAL A 641 -7.00 19.06 -1.76
CA VAL A 641 -6.91 20.49 -1.44
C VAL A 641 -5.93 21.16 -2.39
N THR A 642 -6.40 22.17 -3.12
CA THR A 642 -5.59 22.90 -4.10
C THR A 642 -5.36 24.38 -3.75
N ALA A 643 -5.98 24.86 -2.67
CA ALA A 643 -5.75 26.19 -2.11
C ALA A 643 -4.93 26.09 -0.82
N ILE A 644 -3.60 26.10 -0.97
CA ILE A 644 -2.66 26.04 0.15
C ILE A 644 -2.46 27.46 0.70
N THR A 645 -2.39 27.58 2.04
CA THR A 645 -2.17 28.88 2.69
C THR A 645 -0.80 29.46 2.29
N ASP A 646 -0.76 30.77 2.01
CA ASP A 646 0.45 31.50 1.59
C ASP A 646 1.08 31.06 0.24
N VAL A 647 0.47 30.12 -0.49
CA VAL A 647 0.84 29.75 -1.86
C VAL A 647 -0.22 30.29 -2.84
N THR A 648 0.22 31.00 -3.88
CA THR A 648 -0.69 31.49 -4.93
C THR A 648 -0.64 30.57 -6.14
N SER A 649 -1.48 29.54 -6.15
CA SER A 649 -1.66 28.61 -7.26
C SER A 649 -3.14 28.26 -7.38
N THR A 650 -3.67 28.20 -8.61
CA THR A 650 -5.01 27.64 -8.88
C THR A 650 -4.90 26.43 -9.80
N ILE A 651 -5.77 25.44 -9.59
CA ILE A 651 -5.83 24.22 -10.40
C ILE A 651 -7.18 24.19 -11.09
N GLU A 652 -7.20 24.42 -12.41
CA GLU A 652 -8.44 24.43 -13.17
C GLU A 652 -8.88 23.03 -13.63
N ASN A 653 -7.93 22.10 -13.81
CA ASN A 653 -8.21 20.76 -14.31
C ASN A 653 -7.76 19.69 -13.31
N VAL A 654 -8.58 18.66 -13.12
CA VAL A 654 -8.27 17.49 -12.29
C VAL A 654 -8.43 16.23 -13.15
N THR A 655 -7.49 15.30 -13.04
CA THR A 655 -7.59 13.96 -13.63
C THR A 655 -7.48 12.94 -12.52
N LEU A 656 -8.49 12.10 -12.38
CA LEU A 656 -8.46 10.93 -11.50
C LEU A 656 -8.39 9.70 -12.39
N THR A 657 -7.38 8.87 -12.18
CA THR A 657 -7.25 7.57 -12.85
C THR A 657 -7.49 6.50 -11.81
N ASP A 658 -8.64 5.85 -11.89
CA ASP A 658 -9.03 4.77 -11.00
C ASP A 658 -8.44 3.44 -11.53
N SER A 659 -7.39 2.95 -10.88
CA SER A 659 -6.77 1.65 -11.17
C SER A 659 -6.78 0.71 -9.98
N ASP A 660 -7.51 1.07 -8.91
CA ASP A 660 -7.74 0.19 -7.78
C ASP A 660 -8.97 -0.69 -8.01
N THR A 661 -9.24 -1.56 -7.04
CA THR A 661 -10.31 -2.57 -7.11
C THR A 661 -11.43 -2.29 -6.12
N GLU A 662 -11.46 -1.07 -5.58
CA GLU A 662 -12.38 -0.65 -4.53
C GLU A 662 -13.26 0.51 -5.01
N SER A 663 -14.31 0.82 -4.25
CA SER A 663 -15.08 2.03 -4.48
C SER A 663 -14.38 3.25 -3.88
N ASN A 664 -14.49 4.39 -4.54
CA ASN A 664 -13.75 5.60 -4.24
C ASN A 664 -14.67 6.77 -3.87
N SER A 665 -14.37 7.50 -2.78
CA SER A 665 -14.96 8.83 -2.55
C SER A 665 -13.89 9.90 -2.48
N VAL A 666 -14.06 10.97 -3.26
CA VAL A 666 -13.08 12.05 -3.36
C VAL A 666 -13.71 13.39 -3.02
N GLU A 667 -13.22 13.99 -1.95
CA GLU A 667 -13.62 15.34 -1.56
C GLU A 667 -12.77 16.38 -2.30
N LEU A 668 -13.41 17.24 -3.09
CA LEU A 668 -12.77 18.37 -3.75
C LEU A 668 -12.97 19.64 -2.91
N ASN A 669 -12.14 19.86 -1.89
CA ASN A 669 -12.31 20.96 -0.93
C ASN A 669 -12.34 22.35 -1.59
N ASN A 670 -11.60 22.53 -2.70
CA ASN A 670 -11.57 23.79 -3.46
C ASN A 670 -12.29 23.70 -4.82
N PHE A 671 -13.40 22.96 -4.88
CA PHE A 671 -14.15 22.67 -6.11
C PHE A 671 -14.50 23.90 -6.97
N ALA A 672 -14.67 25.07 -6.35
CA ALA A 672 -15.01 26.31 -7.07
C ALA A 672 -13.90 26.78 -8.03
N ASP A 673 -12.66 26.36 -7.79
CA ASP A 673 -11.49 26.72 -8.62
C ASP A 673 -11.33 25.81 -9.85
N HIS A 674 -11.91 24.61 -9.81
CA HIS A 674 -11.87 23.62 -10.90
C HIS A 674 -12.83 23.97 -12.05
N THR A 675 -12.54 25.07 -12.74
CA THR A 675 -13.39 25.61 -13.82
C THR A 675 -13.10 25.02 -15.21
N GLY A 676 -12.03 24.24 -15.35
CA GLY A 676 -11.57 23.62 -16.59
C GLY A 676 -12.22 22.26 -16.84
N THR A 677 -11.39 21.21 -16.85
CA THR A 677 -11.77 19.83 -17.15
C THR A 677 -11.58 18.94 -15.92
N ILE A 678 -12.63 18.25 -15.50
CA ILE A 678 -12.54 17.10 -14.61
C ILE A 678 -12.53 15.85 -15.48
N THR A 679 -11.51 15.00 -15.37
CA THR A 679 -11.40 13.75 -16.14
C THR A 679 -11.38 12.56 -15.20
N LEU A 680 -12.23 11.58 -15.44
CA LEU A 680 -12.27 10.30 -14.71
C LEU A 680 -12.02 9.17 -15.73
N VAL A 681 -11.12 8.25 -15.40
CA VAL A 681 -10.76 7.13 -16.28
C VAL A 681 -10.44 5.89 -15.45
N GLY A 682 -10.92 4.73 -15.89
CA GLY A 682 -10.59 3.45 -15.27
C GLY A 682 -11.78 2.80 -14.58
N GLY A 683 -11.57 2.35 -13.34
CA GLY A 683 -12.57 1.73 -12.48
C GLY A 683 -12.97 0.31 -12.87
N GLU A 684 -13.61 -0.39 -11.92
CA GLU A 684 -14.22 -1.71 -12.14
C GLU A 684 -15.76 -1.62 -12.12
N ALA A 685 -16.40 -2.40 -13.01
CA ALA A 685 -17.85 -2.41 -13.12
C ALA A 685 -18.48 -3.05 -11.86
N GLY A 686 -19.29 -2.26 -11.15
CA GLY A 686 -19.91 -2.65 -9.88
C GLY A 686 -19.46 -1.78 -8.71
N ASP A 687 -18.30 -1.11 -8.86
CA ASP A 687 -17.79 -0.11 -7.93
C ASP A 687 -18.28 1.30 -8.33
N PHE A 688 -17.95 2.30 -7.51
CA PHE A 688 -18.30 3.69 -7.77
C PHE A 688 -17.14 4.65 -7.51
N ILE A 689 -17.17 5.81 -8.18
CA ILE A 689 -16.37 6.99 -7.85
C ILE A 689 -17.32 8.15 -7.50
N ASN A 690 -17.29 8.59 -6.24
CA ASN A 690 -18.18 9.60 -5.69
C ASN A 690 -17.46 10.94 -5.51
N LEU A 691 -17.96 11.97 -6.18
CA LEU A 691 -17.55 13.38 -6.03
C LEU A 691 -18.62 14.24 -5.32
N ASP A 692 -19.77 13.66 -4.94
CA ASP A 692 -20.84 14.33 -4.22
C ASP A 692 -20.57 14.35 -2.70
N VAL A 693 -19.43 14.92 -2.30
CA VAL A 693 -18.96 14.98 -0.91
C VAL A 693 -19.08 16.42 -0.38
N ASN A 694 -19.32 16.60 0.92
CA ASN A 694 -19.41 17.90 1.58
C ASN A 694 -18.00 18.38 1.99
N THR A 695 -17.66 19.66 1.78
CA THR A 695 -16.33 20.21 2.09
C THR A 695 -16.09 20.59 3.56
N ASP A 696 -17.10 20.44 4.43
CA ASP A 696 -17.00 20.69 5.88
C ASP A 696 -16.95 19.35 6.62
N THR A 697 -15.95 18.55 6.30
CA THR A 697 -15.78 17.17 6.79
C THR A 697 -15.48 17.07 8.27
N ALA A 698 -15.16 18.18 8.95
CA ALA A 698 -14.97 18.21 10.39
C ALA A 698 -16.31 18.06 11.16
N ASN A 699 -16.85 16.84 11.23
CA ASN A 699 -18.00 16.37 12.03
C ASN A 699 -19.42 16.59 11.49
N ALA A 700 -19.63 16.91 10.21
CA ALA A 700 -20.98 17.17 9.67
C ALA A 700 -21.58 15.95 8.96
N ASP A 701 -21.97 14.93 9.73
CA ASP A 701 -22.93 13.91 9.28
C ASP A 701 -24.22 14.62 8.80
N ILE A 702 -24.64 14.35 7.55
CA ILE A 702 -25.86 14.90 6.94
C ILE A 702 -27.08 14.69 7.86
N SER A 703 -27.11 13.57 8.58
CA SER A 703 -28.19 13.23 9.53
C SER A 703 -28.36 14.27 10.65
N ALA A 704 -27.29 14.93 11.06
CA ALA A 704 -27.31 15.94 12.11
C ALA A 704 -27.80 17.32 11.61
N VAL A 705 -27.65 17.59 10.31
CA VAL A 705 -27.89 18.90 9.72
C VAL A 705 -29.33 19.05 9.21
N LEU A 706 -29.90 18.03 8.57
CA LEU A 706 -31.25 18.09 8.00
C LEU A 706 -32.36 18.12 9.06
N ASN A 707 -32.07 17.64 10.27
CA ASN A 707 -33.07 17.44 11.32
C ASN A 707 -33.17 18.57 12.36
N GLY A 708 -32.79 19.80 11.98
CA GLY A 708 -32.89 20.99 12.85
C GLY A 708 -32.21 20.85 14.22
N GLY A 709 -31.25 19.94 14.37
CA GLY A 709 -30.56 19.64 15.62
C GLY A 709 -31.38 18.92 16.71
N ASN A 710 -32.54 18.32 16.38
CA ASN A 710 -33.31 17.52 17.32
C ASN A 710 -33.46 16.09 16.78
N SER A 711 -32.49 15.23 17.08
CA SER A 711 -32.60 13.77 16.92
C SER A 711 -33.77 13.27 17.80
N THR A 712 -34.97 13.22 17.22
CA THR A 712 -36.19 12.82 17.94
C THR A 712 -36.50 11.33 17.79
N LEU A 713 -35.80 10.62 16.90
CA LEU A 713 -35.96 9.20 16.66
C LEU A 713 -34.71 8.35 16.93
N GLY A 714 -33.86 8.71 17.90
CA GLY A 714 -32.91 7.75 18.46
C GLY A 714 -31.89 7.15 17.48
N PHE A 715 -31.77 7.71 16.27
CA PHE A 715 -30.57 7.60 15.45
C PHE A 715 -29.54 8.50 16.14
N THR A 716 -28.78 7.90 17.07
CA THR A 716 -27.43 8.34 17.33
C THR A 716 -26.67 8.21 16.02
N ALA A 717 -25.88 9.22 15.62
CA ALA A 717 -24.79 9.01 14.67
C ALA A 717 -24.13 7.68 15.06
N ASP A 718 -24.12 6.73 14.13
CA ASP A 718 -23.77 5.34 14.44
C ASP A 718 -22.28 5.34 14.78
N ASP A 719 -21.94 5.29 16.08
CA ASP A 719 -20.59 5.17 16.66
C ASP A 719 -19.38 5.86 15.94
N GLY A 720 -19.56 6.90 15.11
CA GLY A 720 -18.49 7.57 14.35
C GLY A 720 -18.66 7.64 12.83
N GLU A 721 -19.64 6.96 12.22
CA GLU A 721 -19.92 6.94 10.77
C GLU A 721 -20.36 8.33 10.25
N VAL A 722 -19.76 8.82 9.15
CA VAL A 722 -20.05 10.13 8.54
C VAL A 722 -20.65 9.93 7.16
N GLN A 723 -21.96 10.12 7.02
CA GLN A 723 -22.69 9.92 5.77
C GLN A 723 -22.80 11.21 4.96
N GLN A 724 -22.52 11.14 3.64
CA GLN A 724 -22.43 12.31 2.76
C GLN A 724 -23.12 12.14 1.38
N GLY A 725 -23.46 13.26 0.76
CA GLY A 725 -24.07 13.35 -0.57
C GLY A 725 -25.53 12.90 -0.67
N LEU A 726 -26.03 12.85 -1.91
CA LEU A 726 -27.41 12.47 -2.27
C LEU A 726 -27.79 11.08 -1.76
N TYR A 727 -26.88 10.12 -1.87
CA TYR A 727 -27.13 8.72 -1.47
C TYR A 727 -26.78 8.43 0.00
N GLY A 728 -26.24 9.41 0.74
CA GLY A 728 -25.78 9.20 2.11
C GLY A 728 -24.74 8.10 2.20
N LEU A 729 -23.77 8.10 1.28
CA LEU A 729 -22.69 7.11 1.26
C LEU A 729 -21.79 7.34 2.47
N ASP A 730 -21.38 6.25 3.10
CA ASP A 730 -20.45 6.35 4.23
C ASP A 730 -19.06 6.76 3.76
N THR A 731 -18.55 7.80 4.39
CA THR A 731 -17.22 8.34 4.15
C THR A 731 -16.22 7.91 5.21
N ASP A 732 -16.62 7.09 6.17
CA ASP A 732 -15.72 6.44 7.12
C ASP A 732 -14.95 5.26 6.50
N GLY A 733 -15.43 4.81 5.33
CA GLY A 733 -14.85 3.76 4.51
C GLY A 733 -15.23 2.33 4.90
N GLY A 734 -16.23 2.15 5.76
CA GLY A 734 -16.93 0.88 5.97
C GLY A 734 -17.91 0.53 4.85
N GLU A 735 -18.59 -0.63 4.99
CA GLU A 735 -19.68 -1.05 4.10
C GLU A 735 -21.05 -0.44 4.51
N GLY A 736 -21.06 0.44 5.52
CA GLY A 736 -22.23 0.96 6.23
C GLY A 736 -23.05 2.01 5.48
N ASP A 737 -23.38 1.78 4.20
CA ASP A 737 -24.24 2.73 3.48
C ASP A 737 -25.65 2.79 4.05
N ARG A 738 -26.28 3.96 3.89
CA ARG A 738 -27.72 4.09 4.12
C ARG A 738 -28.51 3.11 3.27
N THR A 739 -29.67 2.72 3.81
CA THR A 739 -30.53 1.72 3.18
C THR A 739 -30.86 2.16 1.76
N ALA A 740 -30.56 1.29 0.80
CA ALA A 740 -30.80 1.53 -0.62
C ALA A 740 -32.23 2.01 -0.86
N GLY A 741 -32.37 3.15 -1.53
CA GLY A 741 -33.66 3.77 -1.84
C GLY A 741 -33.92 5.09 -1.12
N HIS A 742 -33.20 5.39 -0.04
CA HIS A 742 -33.26 6.71 0.61
C HIS A 742 -32.39 7.73 -0.12
N ILE A 743 -32.93 8.94 -0.29
CA ILE A 743 -32.22 10.07 -0.88
C ILE A 743 -32.23 11.26 0.07
N PHE A 744 -31.16 12.05 0.05
CA PHE A 744 -31.01 13.26 0.86
C PHE A 744 -30.97 14.50 0.00
N ASP A 745 -31.90 15.42 0.23
CA ASP A 745 -31.77 16.81 -0.23
C ASP A 745 -30.68 17.47 0.62
N VAL A 746 -29.57 17.83 -0.01
CA VAL A 746 -28.44 18.54 0.61
C VAL A 746 -28.26 19.94 0.00
N ALA A 747 -29.26 20.41 -0.74
CA ALA A 747 -29.18 21.62 -1.53
C ALA A 747 -29.10 22.89 -0.68
N ASP A 748 -29.50 22.85 0.59
CA ASP A 748 -29.37 23.95 1.56
C ASP A 748 -27.98 24.03 2.21
N LEU A 749 -27.14 23.02 2.05
CA LEU A 749 -25.77 22.99 2.59
C LEU A 749 -24.84 23.86 1.74
N GLU A 750 -24.36 24.96 2.34
CA GLU A 750 -23.41 25.88 1.68
C GLU A 750 -22.07 25.21 1.33
N THR A 751 -21.73 24.13 2.04
CA THR A 751 -20.46 23.41 1.97
C THR A 751 -20.52 22.20 1.01
N GLN A 752 -21.68 21.87 0.45
CA GLN A 752 -21.78 20.80 -0.54
C GLN A 752 -21.06 21.16 -1.85
N VAL A 753 -20.27 20.23 -2.38
CA VAL A 753 -19.55 20.38 -3.65
C VAL A 753 -20.55 20.53 -4.81
N ARG A 754 -20.38 21.58 -5.61
CA ARG A 754 -21.18 21.82 -6.82
C ARG A 754 -20.29 22.24 -7.97
N LEU A 755 -19.88 21.27 -8.77
CA LEU A 755 -18.88 21.48 -9.81
C LEU A 755 -19.37 22.44 -10.90
N GLY A 756 -18.55 23.46 -11.15
CA GLY A 756 -18.73 24.44 -12.22
C GLY A 756 -17.75 24.26 -13.38
N ALA A 757 -17.21 23.04 -13.56
CA ALA A 757 -16.23 22.74 -14.59
C ALA A 757 -16.82 22.91 -16.00
N ALA A 758 -16.03 23.43 -16.94
CA ALA A 758 -16.43 23.54 -18.34
C ALA A 758 -16.64 22.18 -19.00
N THR A 759 -15.85 21.18 -18.59
CA THR A 759 -15.98 19.80 -19.07
C THR A 759 -15.80 18.84 -17.90
N ILE A 760 -16.66 17.84 -17.84
CA ILE A 760 -16.53 16.67 -16.98
C ILE A 760 -16.57 15.47 -17.94
N ASP A 761 -15.45 14.78 -18.08
CA ASP A 761 -15.27 13.68 -19.01
C ASP A 761 -14.90 12.40 -18.24
N ALA A 762 -15.92 11.58 -18.00
CA ALA A 762 -15.83 10.24 -17.45
C ALA A 762 -16.17 9.18 -18.52
N SER A 763 -16.06 9.52 -19.81
CA SER A 763 -16.45 8.61 -20.91
C SER A 763 -15.59 7.34 -21.01
N ALA A 764 -14.49 7.28 -20.26
CA ALA A 764 -13.60 6.13 -20.15
C ALA A 764 -13.63 5.49 -18.75
N GLU A 765 -14.56 5.90 -17.89
CA GLU A 765 -14.81 5.34 -16.56
C GLU A 765 -15.78 4.15 -16.68
N ALA A 766 -15.46 3.06 -15.99
CA ALA A 766 -16.28 1.85 -15.96
C ALA A 766 -17.03 1.67 -14.63
N ALA A 767 -16.55 2.32 -13.55
CA ALA A 767 -17.27 2.43 -12.30
C ALA A 767 -18.45 3.41 -12.43
N ASN A 768 -19.39 3.34 -11.48
CA ASN A 768 -20.52 4.27 -11.41
C ASN A 768 -20.02 5.65 -10.93
N VAL A 769 -20.24 6.70 -11.69
CA VAL A 769 -19.86 8.07 -11.34
C VAL A 769 -21.01 8.78 -10.64
N ILE A 770 -20.75 9.32 -9.46
CA ILE A 770 -21.72 10.16 -8.73
C ILE A 770 -21.16 11.57 -8.64
N LEU A 771 -21.83 12.54 -9.26
CA LEU A 771 -21.36 13.94 -9.25
C LEU A 771 -22.49 14.96 -9.19
N ARG A 772 -22.20 16.07 -8.51
CA ARG A 772 -23.10 17.22 -8.39
C ARG A 772 -22.54 18.45 -9.09
N VAL A 773 -23.36 19.08 -9.92
CA VAL A 773 -23.00 20.24 -10.75
C VAL A 773 -23.87 21.45 -10.48
N SER A 774 -23.32 22.63 -10.76
CA SER A 774 -24.05 23.89 -10.78
C SER A 774 -24.11 24.46 -12.20
N THR A 775 -23.21 25.38 -12.53
CA THR A 775 -23.07 25.95 -13.86
C THR A 775 -21.61 26.31 -14.09
N ASN A 776 -21.19 26.38 -15.34
CA ASN A 776 -19.89 26.94 -15.65
C ASN A 776 -19.89 28.47 -15.50
N ALA A 777 -19.34 28.97 -14.38
CA ALA A 777 -19.24 30.40 -14.10
C ALA A 777 -18.31 31.15 -15.08
N ALA A 778 -17.37 30.46 -15.72
CA ALA A 778 -16.49 31.04 -16.76
C ALA A 778 -17.21 31.20 -18.12
N SER A 779 -18.35 30.52 -18.31
CA SER A 779 -19.20 30.66 -19.49
C SER A 779 -20.31 31.68 -19.24
N ALA A 780 -20.41 32.71 -20.08
CA ALA A 780 -21.52 33.66 -20.01
C ALA A 780 -22.90 33.01 -20.27
N ALA A 781 -22.91 31.81 -20.89
CA ALA A 781 -24.11 31.02 -21.12
C ALA A 781 -24.31 29.91 -20.07
N GLY A 782 -23.35 29.72 -19.15
CA GLY A 782 -23.38 28.64 -18.15
C GLY A 782 -22.99 27.25 -18.66
N ALA A 783 -22.64 27.13 -19.93
CA ALA A 783 -22.46 25.85 -20.65
C ALA A 783 -21.41 24.90 -20.03
N GLN A 784 -21.82 23.67 -19.80
CA GLN A 784 -21.01 22.51 -19.40
C GLN A 784 -21.11 21.38 -20.42
N THR A 785 -20.03 20.60 -20.56
CA THR A 785 -20.04 19.32 -21.28
C THR A 785 -19.80 18.22 -20.26
N ILE A 786 -20.77 17.32 -20.09
CA ILE A 786 -20.76 16.24 -19.11
C ILE A 786 -20.92 14.93 -19.88
N LEU A 787 -19.87 14.10 -19.88
CA LEU A 787 -19.82 12.84 -20.60
C LEU A 787 -19.54 11.73 -19.61
N MET A 788 -20.47 10.82 -19.45
CA MET A 788 -20.41 9.70 -18.52
C MET A 788 -20.07 8.39 -19.24
N GLY A 789 -19.83 7.33 -18.47
CA GLY A 789 -19.05 6.15 -18.84
C GLY A 789 -19.89 4.95 -19.26
N SER A 790 -19.48 3.76 -18.79
CA SER A 790 -20.27 2.53 -18.94
C SER A 790 -20.93 2.04 -17.64
N GLY A 791 -20.74 2.78 -16.54
CA GLY A 791 -21.35 2.51 -15.24
C GLY A 791 -22.80 2.96 -15.18
N ASP A 792 -23.49 2.65 -14.09
CA ASP A 792 -24.81 3.21 -13.78
C ASP A 792 -24.62 4.60 -13.14
N ASP A 793 -24.49 5.64 -13.98
CA ASP A 793 -23.98 6.95 -13.58
C ASP A 793 -25.08 7.89 -13.04
N THR A 794 -24.75 8.73 -12.06
CA THR A 794 -25.66 9.73 -11.47
C THR A 794 -25.12 11.15 -11.61
N VAL A 795 -25.84 11.97 -12.37
CA VAL A 795 -25.53 13.40 -12.55
C VAL A 795 -26.59 14.25 -11.87
N ILE A 796 -26.17 15.07 -10.91
CA ILE A 796 -27.07 15.86 -10.05
C ILE A 796 -26.94 17.34 -10.43
N PHE A 797 -27.99 17.92 -10.99
CA PHE A 797 -28.07 19.37 -11.24
C PHE A 797 -28.63 20.07 -9.99
N ASP A 798 -27.80 20.90 -9.35
CA ASP A 798 -28.12 21.56 -8.08
C ASP A 798 -27.63 23.02 -8.03
N ARG A 799 -28.00 23.81 -9.04
CA ARG A 799 -27.82 25.27 -8.94
C ARG A 799 -28.92 25.89 -8.09
N ILE A 800 -28.55 26.32 -6.88
CA ILE A 800 -29.42 27.05 -5.95
C ILE A 800 -29.94 28.37 -6.58
N ASN A 801 -31.21 28.70 -6.29
CA ASN A 801 -31.95 29.88 -6.71
C ASN A 801 -32.04 30.05 -8.24
N ASP A 802 -31.98 28.95 -8.99
CA ASP A 802 -32.16 28.93 -10.44
C ASP A 802 -33.39 28.08 -10.81
N SER A 803 -34.23 28.58 -11.71
CA SER A 803 -35.49 27.92 -12.09
C SER A 803 -35.32 26.68 -12.99
N ARG A 804 -34.09 26.21 -13.18
CA ARG A 804 -33.75 25.02 -13.99
C ARG A 804 -32.69 24.16 -13.30
N ALA A 805 -32.39 24.43 -12.03
CA ALA A 805 -31.32 23.79 -11.26
C ALA A 805 -29.95 23.80 -11.95
N GLY A 806 -29.72 24.74 -12.89
CA GLY A 806 -28.48 24.85 -13.65
C GLY A 806 -28.50 24.20 -15.03
N LEU A 807 -29.46 23.33 -15.33
CA LEU A 807 -29.60 22.70 -16.65
C LEU A 807 -30.11 23.72 -17.70
N THR A 808 -29.34 23.91 -18.77
CA THR A 808 -29.64 24.87 -19.84
C THR A 808 -29.48 24.24 -21.21
N ILE A 809 -30.05 24.88 -22.24
CA ILE A 809 -29.86 24.50 -23.64
C ILE A 809 -28.38 24.55 -24.12
N SER A 810 -27.49 25.20 -23.35
CA SER A 810 -26.08 25.29 -23.72
C SER A 810 -25.27 24.12 -23.19
N ASP A 811 -25.82 23.35 -22.25
CA ASP A 811 -25.18 22.18 -21.69
C ASP A 811 -25.25 21.03 -22.69
N THR A 812 -24.33 20.08 -22.58
CA THR A 812 -24.35 18.79 -23.28
C THR A 812 -24.12 17.73 -22.23
N VAL A 813 -25.10 16.87 -22.00
CA VAL A 813 -25.10 15.90 -20.91
C VAL A 813 -25.41 14.52 -21.51
N THR A 814 -24.56 13.54 -21.26
CA THR A 814 -24.72 12.18 -21.77
C THR A 814 -24.37 11.18 -20.68
N GLY A 815 -25.30 10.27 -20.33
CA GLY A 815 -25.10 9.24 -19.29
C GLY A 815 -24.22 8.07 -19.74
N GLY A 816 -24.29 7.69 -21.02
CA GLY A 816 -23.33 6.71 -21.55
C GLY A 816 -23.98 5.36 -21.82
N GLU A 817 -23.24 4.27 -21.61
CA GLU A 817 -23.85 2.94 -21.48
C GLU A 817 -24.13 2.70 -19.99
N GLY A 818 -25.22 2.03 -19.63
CA GLY A 818 -25.57 1.85 -18.22
C GLY A 818 -27.05 2.10 -17.98
N SER A 819 -27.44 2.17 -16.71
CA SER A 819 -28.75 2.63 -16.25
C SER A 819 -28.61 3.97 -15.53
N ASP A 820 -28.56 5.04 -16.31
CA ASP A 820 -28.12 6.34 -15.79
C ASP A 820 -29.26 7.16 -15.17
N THR A 821 -28.92 7.92 -14.14
CA THR A 821 -29.84 8.81 -13.41
C THR A 821 -29.46 10.27 -13.58
N LEU A 822 -30.39 11.06 -14.12
CA LEU A 822 -30.34 12.51 -14.07
C LEU A 822 -31.15 12.98 -12.87
N ALA A 823 -30.49 13.46 -11.83
CA ALA A 823 -31.14 14.02 -10.66
C ALA A 823 -31.28 15.53 -10.78
N ILE A 824 -32.48 16.04 -10.49
CA ILE A 824 -32.80 17.47 -10.42
C ILE A 824 -33.13 17.78 -8.97
N ASP A 825 -32.22 18.48 -8.31
CA ASP A 825 -32.36 18.92 -6.94
C ASP A 825 -32.73 20.41 -6.98
N GLY A 826 -31.76 21.31 -6.81
CA GLY A 826 -32.01 22.74 -6.88
C GLY A 826 -32.77 23.22 -5.64
N HIS A 827 -32.64 24.51 -5.30
CA HIS A 827 -33.19 24.98 -4.03
C HIS A 827 -33.62 26.44 -4.10
N GLY A 828 -34.73 26.79 -3.46
CA GLY A 828 -35.21 28.16 -3.33
C GLY A 828 -35.85 28.73 -4.61
N SER A 829 -36.19 27.91 -5.61
CA SER A 829 -36.90 28.32 -6.83
C SER A 829 -37.72 27.18 -7.43
N ARG A 830 -38.85 27.52 -8.06
CA ARG A 830 -39.61 26.54 -8.86
C ARG A 830 -38.81 26.14 -10.08
N ILE A 831 -38.75 24.84 -10.33
CA ILE A 831 -38.03 24.26 -11.45
C ILE A 831 -38.99 24.10 -12.64
N SER A 832 -38.54 24.54 -13.81
CA SER A 832 -39.29 24.44 -15.06
C SER A 832 -38.36 24.00 -16.19
N LEU A 833 -38.54 22.77 -16.65
CA LEU A 833 -37.72 22.16 -17.69
C LEU A 833 -38.58 21.76 -18.89
N GLY A 834 -38.10 22.02 -20.09
CA GLY A 834 -38.83 21.72 -21.32
C GLY A 834 -37.93 21.48 -22.51
N ALA A 835 -38.51 21.58 -23.72
CA ALA A 835 -37.83 21.22 -24.97
C ALA A 835 -36.44 21.87 -25.15
N SER A 836 -36.23 23.09 -24.64
CA SER A 836 -34.93 23.77 -24.69
C SER A 836 -33.87 23.04 -23.88
N GLU A 837 -34.17 22.73 -22.62
CA GLU A 837 -33.25 22.10 -21.69
C GLU A 837 -32.94 20.64 -22.09
N TRP A 838 -33.93 19.94 -22.65
CA TRP A 838 -33.77 18.55 -23.11
C TRP A 838 -32.96 18.35 -24.39
N THR A 839 -32.65 19.43 -25.12
CA THR A 839 -32.11 19.32 -26.49
C THR A 839 -30.81 18.53 -26.57
N ASN A 840 -29.96 18.61 -25.54
CA ASN A 840 -28.65 17.97 -25.51
C ASN A 840 -28.49 17.02 -24.29
N VAL A 841 -29.60 16.43 -23.83
CA VAL A 841 -29.60 15.39 -22.79
C VAL A 841 -29.89 14.05 -23.47
N SER A 842 -29.01 13.07 -23.29
CA SER A 842 -29.16 11.73 -23.87
C SER A 842 -28.62 10.64 -22.96
N GLN A 843 -29.14 9.42 -23.13
CA GLN A 843 -28.75 8.22 -22.38
C GLN A 843 -28.93 8.40 -20.87
N PHE A 844 -30.13 8.80 -20.43
CA PHE A 844 -30.53 8.84 -19.01
C PHE A 844 -31.90 8.20 -18.83
N GLU A 845 -31.94 6.92 -18.50
CA GLU A 845 -33.19 6.17 -18.38
C GLU A 845 -34.06 6.66 -17.22
N THR A 846 -33.44 7.26 -16.19
CA THR A 846 -34.11 7.74 -14.99
C THR A 846 -33.93 9.26 -14.82
N LEU A 847 -35.06 9.94 -14.59
CA LEU A 847 -35.12 11.31 -14.10
C LEU A 847 -35.57 11.26 -12.63
N ARG A 848 -34.71 11.67 -11.72
CA ARG A 848 -35.04 11.77 -10.29
C ARG A 848 -35.26 13.22 -9.89
N LEU A 849 -36.31 13.46 -9.12
CA LEU A 849 -36.64 14.74 -8.53
C LEU A 849 -36.32 14.64 -7.04
N VAL A 850 -35.43 15.50 -6.55
CA VAL A 850 -35.00 15.49 -5.15
C VAL A 850 -35.92 16.47 -4.41
N GLY A 851 -35.46 17.64 -3.97
CA GLY A 851 -36.30 18.67 -3.31
C GLY A 851 -36.13 20.04 -3.96
N THR A 852 -36.98 21.03 -3.62
CA THR A 852 -36.75 22.44 -4.07
C THR A 852 -36.90 23.48 -2.98
N ASN A 853 -37.41 23.07 -1.81
CA ASN A 853 -37.86 23.85 -0.67
C ASN A 853 -38.89 24.93 -0.99
N ILE A 854 -39.56 24.84 -2.15
CA ILE A 854 -40.62 25.76 -2.54
C ILE A 854 -41.94 25.02 -2.48
N ALA A 855 -42.83 25.48 -1.60
CA ALA A 855 -44.19 24.96 -1.56
C ALA A 855 -44.93 25.22 -2.89
N GLU A 856 -45.74 24.23 -3.26
CA GLU A 856 -46.82 24.36 -4.24
C GLU A 856 -47.77 25.51 -3.88
N VAL A 857 -48.39 26.13 -4.89
CA VAL A 857 -49.34 27.24 -4.66
C VAL A 857 -50.76 26.70 -4.51
N ASP A 858 -51.12 26.27 -3.29
CA ASP A 858 -52.48 25.83 -2.90
C ASP A 858 -53.04 24.66 -3.76
N SER A 859 -54.17 24.10 -3.35
CA SER A 859 -54.87 22.96 -3.98
C SER A 859 -55.31 23.13 -5.46
N ASP A 860 -54.98 24.27 -6.10
CA ASP A 860 -55.41 24.67 -7.45
C ASP A 860 -54.19 24.93 -8.37
N VAL A 861 -53.29 23.95 -8.48
CA VAL A 861 -51.96 24.13 -9.10
C VAL A 861 -52.00 24.27 -10.62
N LEU A 862 -52.06 25.48 -11.15
CA LEU A 862 -51.92 25.71 -12.61
C LEU A 862 -50.49 25.40 -13.10
N LEU A 863 -50.33 25.09 -14.40
CA LEU A 863 -49.01 24.94 -15.03
C LEU A 863 -48.07 26.11 -14.68
N GLY A 864 -46.88 25.79 -14.15
CA GLY A 864 -45.88 26.76 -13.69
C GLY A 864 -46.04 27.18 -12.23
N GLN A 865 -46.97 26.57 -11.48
CA GLN A 865 -47.21 26.84 -10.06
C GLN A 865 -46.80 25.69 -9.13
N ASN A 866 -46.51 24.50 -9.67
CA ASN A 866 -45.95 23.41 -8.88
C ASN A 866 -44.44 23.60 -8.64
N SER A 867 -43.87 22.83 -7.72
CA SER A 867 -42.43 22.87 -7.42
C SER A 867 -41.60 22.48 -8.63
N TYR A 868 -41.95 21.35 -9.25
CA TYR A 868 -41.41 20.89 -10.53
C TYR A 868 -42.44 21.04 -11.66
N ASN A 869 -42.00 21.54 -12.82
CA ASN A 869 -42.84 21.69 -14.00
C ASN A 869 -42.09 21.16 -15.23
N LEU A 870 -42.45 19.97 -15.68
CA LEU A 870 -41.76 19.23 -16.72
C LEU A 870 -42.59 19.19 -18.00
N ALA A 871 -42.06 19.70 -19.11
CA ALA A 871 -42.66 19.49 -20.43
C ALA A 871 -41.90 18.38 -21.15
N LEU A 872 -42.52 17.20 -21.25
CA LEU A 872 -41.93 16.03 -21.89
C LEU A 872 -42.01 16.16 -23.42
N THR A 873 -40.99 15.65 -24.11
CA THR A 873 -40.92 15.64 -25.58
C THR A 873 -40.57 14.25 -26.10
N ASN A 874 -40.95 13.97 -27.35
CA ASN A 874 -40.58 12.70 -27.98
C ASN A 874 -39.07 12.55 -28.12
N ASP A 875 -38.36 13.67 -28.36
CA ASP A 875 -36.91 13.67 -28.53
C ASP A 875 -36.20 13.36 -27.20
N LEU A 876 -36.67 13.91 -26.07
CA LEU A 876 -36.21 13.55 -24.72
C LEU A 876 -36.32 12.03 -24.50
N ILE A 877 -37.54 11.47 -24.60
CA ILE A 877 -37.78 10.06 -24.28
C ILE A 877 -37.05 9.13 -25.26
N SER A 878 -36.95 9.50 -26.54
CA SER A 878 -36.26 8.67 -27.54
C SER A 878 -34.74 8.68 -27.36
N SER A 879 -34.19 9.76 -26.84
CA SER A 879 -32.74 9.90 -26.60
C SER A 879 -32.30 9.31 -25.27
N ASN A 880 -33.24 9.04 -24.35
CA ASN A 880 -32.94 8.72 -22.95
C ASN A 880 -33.60 7.43 -22.43
N GLY A 881 -34.69 6.95 -23.04
CA GLY A 881 -35.48 5.85 -22.47
C GLY A 881 -35.91 4.77 -23.47
N SER A 882 -35.37 4.81 -24.70
CA SER A 882 -35.77 3.90 -25.79
C SER A 882 -37.31 3.79 -26.00
N GLY A 883 -38.06 4.84 -25.65
CA GLY A 883 -39.53 4.87 -25.67
C GLY A 883 -40.21 4.98 -24.30
N LEU A 884 -39.50 4.78 -23.19
CA LEU A 884 -40.00 4.89 -21.82
C LEU A 884 -39.00 5.63 -20.91
N LEU A 885 -39.40 6.76 -20.33
CA LEU A 885 -38.58 7.47 -19.33
C LEU A 885 -39.09 7.17 -17.91
N HIS A 886 -38.21 6.82 -16.98
CA HIS A 886 -38.57 6.65 -15.58
C HIS A 886 -38.49 7.98 -14.85
N ILE A 887 -39.55 8.39 -14.15
CA ILE A 887 -39.56 9.58 -13.30
C ILE A 887 -39.81 9.15 -11.87
N ILE A 888 -38.95 9.57 -10.95
CA ILE A 888 -39.03 9.23 -9.53
C ILE A 888 -39.09 10.54 -8.74
N ASN A 889 -40.15 10.71 -7.95
CA ASN A 889 -40.35 11.83 -7.03
C ASN A 889 -40.53 11.37 -5.57
N ASP A 890 -40.73 10.08 -5.38
CA ASP A 890 -40.60 9.42 -4.08
C ASP A 890 -39.12 9.16 -3.77
N ASN A 891 -38.66 9.78 -2.67
CA ASN A 891 -37.30 9.73 -2.17
C ASN A 891 -37.16 8.81 -0.92
N ASP A 892 -38.20 8.00 -0.63
CA ASP A 892 -38.26 6.99 0.42
C ASP A 892 -38.90 5.67 -0.04
N ALA A 893 -38.09 4.72 -0.49
CA ALA A 893 -38.60 3.40 -0.88
C ALA A 893 -39.26 2.57 0.26
N ASN A 894 -39.34 3.04 1.51
CA ASN A 894 -40.04 2.31 2.57
C ASN A 894 -41.56 2.51 2.55
N ASN A 895 -42.04 3.67 2.11
CA ASN A 895 -43.47 4.01 2.08
C ASN A 895 -44.22 3.34 0.90
N ASP A 896 -43.49 2.83 -0.12
CA ASP A 896 -43.89 1.92 -1.22
C ASP A 896 -44.54 0.56 -0.78
N ARG A 897 -44.79 0.36 0.52
CA ARG A 897 -45.17 -0.94 1.08
C ARG A 897 -46.52 -0.89 1.79
N SER A 898 -47.38 -1.84 1.45
CA SER A 898 -48.70 -1.97 2.10
C SER A 898 -48.63 -2.34 3.60
N GLY A 899 -49.40 -1.62 4.42
CA GLY A 899 -49.57 -1.81 5.86
C GLY A 899 -51.03 -2.03 6.32
N THR A 900 -51.24 -1.94 7.64
CA THR A 900 -52.57 -1.95 8.28
C THR A 900 -52.55 -0.95 9.44
N ALA A 901 -53.68 -0.37 9.81
CA ALA A 901 -53.78 0.65 10.87
C ALA A 901 -53.29 0.21 12.28
N THR A 902 -52.95 -1.06 12.49
CA THR A 902 -52.41 -1.60 13.76
C THR A 902 -50.92 -1.98 13.73
N LEU A 903 -50.30 -2.06 12.55
CA LEU A 903 -48.86 -2.16 12.40
C LEU A 903 -48.39 -0.74 12.07
N ASN A 904 -47.87 -0.04 13.08
CA ASN A 904 -47.44 1.37 12.99
C ASN A 904 -46.77 1.67 11.64
N TYR A 905 -47.36 2.61 10.92
CA TYR A 905 -46.88 3.44 9.82
C TYR A 905 -45.50 3.09 9.25
N LEU A 906 -45.50 2.70 7.97
CA LEU A 906 -44.32 2.65 7.09
C LEU A 906 -43.98 4.05 6.52
N ASP A 907 -44.73 5.05 6.94
CA ASP A 907 -44.44 6.47 6.75
C ASP A 907 -43.26 6.85 7.64
N THR A 908 -42.10 7.09 7.03
CA THR A 908 -40.91 7.45 7.78
C THR A 908 -40.81 8.97 7.83
N ASP A 909 -41.05 9.54 9.03
CA ASP A 909 -41.08 10.99 9.31
C ASP A 909 -39.73 11.74 9.02
N ASP A 910 -38.79 11.19 8.24
CA ASP A 910 -37.40 11.67 8.15
C ASP A 910 -36.72 11.41 6.77
N THR A 911 -37.46 11.36 5.66
CA THR A 911 -36.90 11.09 4.31
C THR A 911 -36.81 12.31 3.39
N GLY A 912 -36.08 12.14 2.28
CA GLY A 912 -35.59 13.25 1.46
C GLY A 912 -36.70 14.09 0.86
N GLU A 913 -36.63 15.41 1.05
CA GLU A 913 -37.69 16.35 0.68
C GLU A 913 -38.37 16.04 -0.67
N GLU A 914 -39.65 15.67 -0.65
CA GLU A 914 -40.46 15.45 -1.85
C GLU A 914 -41.23 16.73 -2.22
N SER A 915 -41.56 16.88 -3.50
CA SER A 915 -42.13 18.14 -4.01
C SER A 915 -43.11 17.90 -5.15
N GLY A 916 -44.22 18.64 -5.16
CA GLY A 916 -45.25 18.46 -6.18
C GLY A 916 -44.75 18.72 -7.61
N VAL A 917 -45.28 17.94 -8.55
CA VAL A 917 -44.87 17.92 -9.95
C VAL A 917 -46.04 18.25 -10.88
N THR A 918 -45.77 19.01 -11.94
CA THR A 918 -46.63 19.06 -13.13
C THR A 918 -45.89 18.46 -14.31
N ILE A 919 -46.43 17.38 -14.88
CA ILE A 919 -45.92 16.72 -16.07
C ILE A 919 -46.82 17.03 -17.27
N ASP A 920 -46.34 17.90 -18.16
CA ASP A 920 -46.98 18.18 -19.45
C ASP A 920 -46.51 17.18 -20.51
N ALA A 921 -47.31 16.12 -20.70
CA ALA A 921 -47.04 15.08 -21.69
C ALA A 921 -47.69 15.37 -23.05
N ARG A 922 -48.47 16.45 -23.22
CA ARG A 922 -49.37 16.66 -24.38
C ARG A 922 -48.69 16.63 -25.76
N THR A 923 -47.37 16.84 -25.80
CA THR A 923 -46.60 16.82 -27.06
C THR A 923 -46.10 15.42 -27.45
N LEU A 924 -46.28 14.43 -26.57
CA LEU A 924 -45.90 13.05 -26.81
C LEU A 924 -46.81 12.38 -27.85
N ASN A 925 -46.20 11.52 -28.66
CA ASN A 925 -46.90 10.65 -29.58
C ASN A 925 -47.36 9.36 -28.89
N ALA A 926 -48.03 8.47 -29.63
CA ALA A 926 -48.59 7.23 -29.08
C ALA A 926 -47.57 6.11 -28.78
N GLN A 927 -46.27 6.34 -28.98
CA GLN A 927 -45.19 5.36 -28.77
C GLN A 927 -44.23 5.75 -27.64
N ASN A 928 -44.28 7.00 -27.17
CA ASN A 928 -43.39 7.53 -26.14
C ASN A 928 -44.18 7.65 -24.83
N HIS A 929 -43.66 7.03 -23.78
CA HIS A 929 -44.32 6.89 -22.49
C HIS A 929 -43.38 7.25 -21.35
N PHE A 930 -43.92 7.36 -20.15
CA PHE A 930 -43.15 7.54 -18.93
C PHE A 930 -43.71 6.68 -17.80
N THR A 931 -42.86 6.39 -16.81
CA THR A 931 -43.30 5.97 -15.49
C THR A 931 -43.19 7.10 -14.49
N TYR A 932 -44.00 7.10 -13.44
CA TYR A 932 -43.93 8.05 -12.34
C TYR A 932 -44.16 7.34 -11.01
N ASN A 933 -43.27 7.55 -10.03
CA ASN A 933 -43.45 7.18 -8.62
C ASN A 933 -43.57 8.47 -7.80
N GLY A 934 -44.76 8.75 -7.25
CA GLY A 934 -45.05 9.89 -6.38
C GLY A 934 -45.06 9.52 -4.90
N GLU A 935 -45.07 10.53 -4.04
CA GLU A 935 -44.87 10.39 -2.59
C GLU A 935 -46.07 9.76 -1.85
N GLU A 936 -45.82 8.74 -1.04
CA GLU A 936 -46.84 8.07 -0.22
C GLU A 936 -46.82 8.46 1.26
N GLY A 937 -48.01 8.64 1.85
CA GLY A 937 -48.19 8.84 3.30
C GLY A 937 -48.47 10.30 3.69
N LEU A 938 -48.00 10.73 4.87
CA LEU A 938 -48.33 12.03 5.45
C LEU A 938 -47.69 13.23 4.73
N SER A 939 -46.60 13.02 4.00
CA SER A 939 -45.86 14.02 3.20
C SER A 939 -46.40 14.23 1.79
N ASN A 940 -47.48 13.51 1.42
CA ASN A 940 -48.05 13.45 0.07
C ASN A 940 -47.98 14.76 -0.73
N THR A 941 -47.59 14.64 -1.99
CA THR A 941 -47.53 15.76 -2.93
C THR A 941 -48.86 15.93 -3.69
N ILE A 942 -49.10 17.10 -4.29
CA ILE A 942 -50.19 17.28 -5.25
C ILE A 942 -49.59 17.28 -6.65
N ASP A 943 -49.73 16.15 -7.34
CA ASP A 943 -49.17 15.93 -8.65
C ASP A 943 -50.19 16.12 -9.76
N ARG A 944 -49.73 16.64 -10.90
CA ARG A 944 -50.56 16.93 -12.07
C ARG A 944 -49.98 16.34 -13.33
N PHE A 945 -50.75 15.51 -14.02
CA PHE A 945 -50.37 14.87 -15.28
C PHE A 945 -51.26 15.34 -16.42
N MET A 946 -50.69 15.99 -17.44
CA MET A 946 -51.45 16.55 -18.56
C MET A 946 -51.31 15.70 -19.83
N PHE A 947 -52.43 15.23 -20.36
CA PHE A 947 -52.49 14.35 -21.52
C PHE A 947 -53.25 14.93 -22.71
N SER A 948 -53.02 14.32 -23.86
CA SER A 948 -53.83 14.45 -25.07
C SER A 948 -54.34 13.07 -25.49
N ASP A 949 -55.29 12.98 -26.41
CA ASP A 949 -55.78 11.70 -26.94
C ASP A 949 -54.66 10.76 -27.43
N ALA A 950 -53.55 11.32 -27.93
CA ALA A 950 -52.47 10.52 -28.50
C ALA A 950 -51.69 9.70 -27.46
N ASN A 951 -51.62 10.16 -26.21
CA ASN A 951 -50.74 9.61 -25.18
C ASN A 951 -51.48 9.06 -23.93
N VAL A 952 -52.80 9.28 -23.83
CA VAL A 952 -53.67 8.55 -22.89
C VAL A 952 -54.13 7.24 -23.55
N ASN A 953 -53.22 6.27 -23.63
CA ASN A 953 -53.45 5.03 -24.40
C ASN A 953 -53.03 3.74 -23.66
N GLY A 954 -52.87 3.83 -22.33
CA GLY A 954 -52.45 2.72 -21.47
C GLY A 954 -50.96 2.38 -21.49
N GLY A 955 -50.13 3.19 -22.17
CA GLY A 955 -48.68 2.98 -22.20
C GLY A 955 -47.90 3.62 -21.03
N ASN A 956 -48.48 4.59 -20.33
CA ASN A 956 -47.84 5.21 -19.15
C ASN A 956 -48.15 4.38 -17.89
N THR A 957 -47.21 4.34 -16.95
CA THR A 957 -47.41 3.75 -15.61
C THR A 957 -47.25 4.84 -14.57
N ILE A 958 -48.30 5.21 -13.86
CA ILE A 958 -48.28 6.37 -12.96
C ILE A 958 -48.81 5.92 -11.64
N ASP A 959 -47.99 6.10 -10.62
CA ASP A 959 -48.41 6.11 -9.24
C ASP A 959 -48.30 7.54 -8.71
N GLY A 960 -49.43 8.21 -8.48
CA GLY A 960 -49.43 9.58 -7.92
C GLY A 960 -48.99 9.65 -6.46
N GLY A 961 -48.92 8.52 -5.77
CA GLY A 961 -48.64 8.45 -4.34
C GLY A 961 -49.92 8.30 -3.52
N ALA A 962 -50.02 7.23 -2.72
CA ALA A 962 -51.19 7.01 -1.88
C ALA A 962 -51.14 7.88 -0.62
N VAL A 963 -52.27 8.49 -0.25
CA VAL A 963 -52.36 9.30 0.98
C VAL A 963 -52.11 8.48 2.24
N ASP A 964 -52.46 7.21 2.19
CA ASP A 964 -52.00 6.24 3.17
C ASP A 964 -51.72 4.91 2.45
N ASN A 965 -50.71 4.18 2.92
CA ASN A 965 -50.36 2.86 2.39
C ASN A 965 -51.09 1.73 3.15
N LEU A 966 -52.29 2.00 3.69
CA LEU A 966 -52.99 1.05 4.56
C LEU A 966 -54.10 0.32 3.83
N SER A 967 -54.09 -1.01 3.98
CA SER A 967 -55.12 -1.85 3.35
C SER A 967 -56.52 -1.81 4.00
N ASP A 968 -56.68 -1.08 5.10
CA ASP A 968 -57.91 -1.02 5.89
C ASP A 968 -58.42 0.41 6.20
N THR A 969 -57.83 1.43 5.56
CA THR A 969 -58.36 2.80 5.53
C THR A 969 -58.54 3.26 4.08
N ASN A 970 -59.33 4.31 3.87
CA ASN A 970 -59.56 4.89 2.56
C ASN A 970 -59.07 6.34 2.61
N GLY A 971 -57.97 6.60 1.92
CA GLY A 971 -57.40 7.92 1.72
C GLY A 971 -57.99 8.60 0.48
N VAL A 972 -58.25 9.90 0.55
CA VAL A 972 -58.68 10.68 -0.63
C VAL A 972 -57.45 11.29 -1.27
N ASN A 973 -57.00 10.73 -2.39
CA ASN A 973 -55.90 11.28 -3.18
C ASN A 973 -56.27 12.67 -3.76
N THR A 974 -55.27 13.55 -3.90
CA THR A 974 -55.43 14.94 -4.36
C THR A 974 -54.88 15.20 -5.76
N ASP A 975 -54.25 14.22 -6.38
CA ASP A 975 -53.58 14.33 -7.66
C ASP A 975 -54.57 14.45 -8.82
N ILE A 976 -54.07 15.02 -9.91
CA ILE A 976 -54.87 15.49 -11.02
C ILE A 976 -54.37 14.85 -12.32
N MET A 977 -55.20 14.01 -12.92
CA MET A 977 -55.07 13.61 -14.32
C MET A 977 -55.86 14.58 -15.19
N GLU A 978 -55.16 15.44 -15.91
CA GLU A 978 -55.73 16.47 -16.76
C GLU A 978 -55.74 16.03 -18.24
N ILE A 979 -56.92 15.93 -18.85
CA ILE A 979 -57.09 15.57 -20.25
C ILE A 979 -57.44 16.80 -21.07
N ARG A 980 -56.59 17.16 -22.03
CA ARG A 980 -56.77 18.35 -22.85
C ARG A 980 -57.42 18.04 -24.19
N ASN A 981 -58.49 18.77 -24.47
CA ASN A 981 -59.24 18.74 -25.72
C ASN A 981 -59.90 17.38 -25.98
N ILE A 982 -60.35 17.13 -27.23
CA ILE A 982 -61.03 15.88 -27.57
C ILE A 982 -60.14 14.67 -27.26
N ALA A 983 -60.67 13.73 -26.48
CA ALA A 983 -59.99 12.49 -26.13
C ALA A 983 -60.99 11.37 -25.82
N THR A 984 -60.58 10.13 -26.09
CA THR A 984 -61.28 8.92 -25.65
C THR A 984 -60.43 8.20 -24.61
N VAL A 985 -60.92 8.12 -23.38
CA VAL A 985 -60.26 7.50 -22.23
C VAL A 985 -61.08 6.30 -21.79
N THR A 986 -60.59 5.11 -22.11
CA THR A 986 -61.22 3.83 -21.74
C THR A 986 -60.62 3.26 -20.46
N VAL A 987 -61.27 2.25 -19.89
CA VAL A 987 -60.72 1.50 -18.75
C VAL A 987 -59.36 0.84 -19.06
N GLY A 988 -59.06 0.57 -20.34
CA GLY A 988 -57.75 0.05 -20.76
C GLY A 988 -56.66 1.12 -20.74
N ASP A 989 -57.02 2.37 -21.01
CA ASP A 989 -56.08 3.49 -21.04
C ASP A 989 -55.65 3.91 -19.62
N LEU A 990 -56.50 3.64 -18.62
CA LEU A 990 -56.28 3.91 -17.20
C LEU A 990 -55.69 2.72 -16.43
N ALA A 991 -55.43 1.59 -17.08
CA ALA A 991 -55.05 0.35 -16.40
C ALA A 991 -53.69 0.40 -15.68
N GLY A 992 -52.82 1.36 -16.03
CA GLY A 992 -51.52 1.58 -15.41
C GLY A 992 -51.46 2.86 -14.56
N VAL A 993 -52.60 3.45 -14.21
CA VAL A 993 -52.66 4.68 -13.42
C VAL A 993 -53.29 4.36 -12.06
N SER A 994 -52.60 4.70 -10.99
CA SER A 994 -53.04 4.61 -9.60
C SER A 994 -52.92 5.94 -8.89
N ASN A 995 -53.65 6.09 -7.77
CA ASN A 995 -53.54 7.19 -6.84
C ASN A 995 -53.69 8.57 -7.53
N ILE A 996 -54.85 8.79 -8.14
CA ILE A 996 -55.32 10.06 -8.72
C ILE A 996 -56.73 10.37 -8.22
N GLY A 997 -56.91 11.48 -7.51
CA GLY A 997 -58.21 11.90 -6.98
C GLY A 997 -59.13 12.61 -7.96
N THR A 998 -58.55 13.24 -8.99
CA THR A 998 -59.31 14.08 -9.93
C THR A 998 -58.95 13.80 -11.39
N ILE A 999 -59.97 13.59 -12.23
CA ILE A 999 -59.86 13.63 -13.68
C ILE A 999 -60.42 14.98 -14.18
N ALA A 1000 -59.55 15.82 -14.72
CA ALA A 1000 -59.90 17.16 -15.20
C ALA A 1000 -59.99 17.22 -16.73
N GLY A 1001 -61.18 17.51 -17.29
CA GLY A 1001 -61.36 17.75 -18.73
C GLY A 1001 -61.19 19.23 -19.07
N VAL A 1002 -60.20 19.59 -19.88
CA VAL A 1002 -59.86 20.99 -20.15
C VAL A 1002 -59.83 21.34 -21.63
N ASN A 1003 -60.57 22.37 -22.05
CA ASN A 1003 -60.57 22.86 -23.42
C ASN A 1003 -59.76 24.16 -23.57
N ASP A 1004 -58.61 24.05 -24.25
CA ASP A 1004 -57.77 25.19 -24.60
C ASP A 1004 -57.90 25.60 -26.09
N GLN A 1005 -58.77 24.94 -26.85
CA GLN A 1005 -59.07 25.26 -28.23
C GLN A 1005 -60.25 26.23 -28.35
N ALA A 1006 -60.26 27.03 -29.41
CA ALA A 1006 -61.33 28.00 -29.68
C ALA A 1006 -62.66 27.36 -30.18
N VAL A 1007 -62.81 26.05 -30.07
CA VAL A 1007 -63.97 25.26 -30.51
C VAL A 1007 -64.34 24.27 -29.41
N GLU A 1008 -65.63 23.94 -29.32
CA GLU A 1008 -66.13 22.92 -28.38
C GLU A 1008 -65.40 21.58 -28.55
N GLN A 1009 -65.08 20.93 -27.43
CA GLN A 1009 -64.40 19.64 -27.37
C GLN A 1009 -65.21 18.67 -26.50
N ILE A 1010 -64.96 17.37 -26.61
CA ILE A 1010 -65.67 16.33 -25.85
C ILE A 1010 -64.65 15.34 -25.26
N LEU A 1011 -64.73 15.09 -23.96
CA LEU A 1011 -64.05 13.99 -23.27
C LEU A 1011 -64.99 12.77 -23.23
N ASP A 1012 -64.61 11.66 -23.86
CA ASP A 1012 -65.31 10.37 -23.76
C ASP A 1012 -64.60 9.51 -22.73
N LEU A 1013 -65.22 9.26 -21.57
CA LEU A 1013 -64.60 8.65 -20.38
C LEU A 1013 -65.37 7.40 -19.95
N GLU A 1014 -64.68 6.28 -19.74
CA GLU A 1014 -65.24 5.04 -19.18
C GLU A 1014 -64.68 4.77 -17.78
N LEU A 1015 -65.56 4.55 -16.81
CA LEU A 1015 -65.19 4.22 -15.42
C LEU A 1015 -65.81 2.89 -14.98
N ASN A 1016 -65.07 2.14 -14.16
CA ASN A 1016 -65.53 0.92 -13.51
C ASN A 1016 -64.96 0.82 -12.08
N ASP A 1017 -65.39 -0.20 -11.32
CA ASP A 1017 -64.94 -0.40 -9.94
C ASP A 1017 -63.41 -0.51 -9.84
N THR A 1018 -62.76 -1.33 -10.69
CA THR A 1018 -61.31 -1.56 -10.63
C THR A 1018 -60.49 -0.30 -10.92
N VAL A 1019 -60.96 0.55 -11.85
CA VAL A 1019 -60.29 1.81 -12.17
C VAL A 1019 -60.45 2.80 -11.03
N ILE A 1020 -61.66 2.97 -10.50
CA ILE A 1020 -61.88 3.89 -9.37
C ILE A 1020 -61.13 3.42 -8.12
N ASP A 1021 -61.03 2.11 -7.91
CA ASP A 1021 -60.23 1.47 -6.85
C ASP A 1021 -58.75 1.84 -6.98
N ALA A 1022 -58.15 1.56 -8.13
CA ALA A 1022 -56.75 1.93 -8.37
C ALA A 1022 -56.49 3.44 -8.27
N LEU A 1023 -57.39 4.29 -8.81
CA LEU A 1023 -57.20 5.74 -8.80
C LEU A 1023 -57.44 6.35 -7.42
N SER A 1024 -58.45 5.92 -6.67
CA SER A 1024 -58.73 6.55 -5.37
C SER A 1024 -57.66 6.21 -4.34
N ASP A 1025 -57.34 4.92 -4.23
CA ASP A 1025 -56.41 4.38 -3.24
C ASP A 1025 -56.02 2.94 -3.64
N SER A 1026 -54.82 2.79 -4.19
CA SER A 1026 -54.33 1.50 -4.70
C SER A 1026 -53.95 0.47 -3.62
N TYR A 1027 -53.84 0.89 -2.35
CA TYR A 1027 -53.52 0.01 -1.23
C TYR A 1027 -54.76 -0.52 -0.52
N HIS A 1028 -55.89 0.20 -0.63
CA HIS A 1028 -57.19 -0.23 -0.17
C HIS A 1028 -57.98 -1.01 -1.24
N ALA A 1029 -59.01 -1.74 -0.83
CA ALA A 1029 -59.89 -2.46 -1.75
C ALA A 1029 -61.36 -2.07 -1.52
N ALA A 1030 -61.96 -1.43 -2.52
CA ALA A 1030 -63.33 -0.94 -2.54
C ALA A 1030 -64.35 -1.92 -1.96
N SER A 1031 -65.17 -1.44 -1.03
CA SER A 1031 -66.25 -2.22 -0.43
C SER A 1031 -67.56 -1.45 -0.41
N THR A 1032 -68.67 -2.14 -0.13
CA THR A 1032 -69.97 -1.46 0.01
C THR A 1032 -70.09 -0.67 1.32
N ILE A 1033 -69.05 -0.68 2.16
CA ILE A 1033 -68.97 0.04 3.44
C ILE A 1033 -68.01 1.22 3.29
N GLU A 1034 -66.86 0.97 2.67
CA GLU A 1034 -65.82 1.94 2.32
C GLU A 1034 -65.80 2.10 0.81
N VAL A 1035 -66.58 3.09 0.34
CA VAL A 1035 -66.76 3.40 -1.07
C VAL A 1035 -65.70 4.39 -1.50
N GLU A 1036 -64.92 4.05 -2.53
CA GLU A 1036 -63.97 4.97 -3.14
C GLU A 1036 -64.66 5.93 -4.10
N THR A 1037 -64.16 7.15 -4.13
CA THR A 1037 -64.79 8.24 -4.86
C THR A 1037 -63.76 8.98 -5.70
N ILE A 1038 -64.05 9.11 -7.00
CA ILE A 1038 -63.26 9.94 -7.91
C ILE A 1038 -63.98 11.25 -8.21
N THR A 1039 -63.24 12.33 -8.42
CA THR A 1039 -63.78 13.59 -8.93
C THR A 1039 -63.54 13.71 -10.44
N VAL A 1040 -64.55 14.10 -11.21
CA VAL A 1040 -64.43 14.47 -12.63
C VAL A 1040 -64.88 15.91 -12.77
N ARG A 1041 -64.03 16.81 -13.26
CA ARG A 1041 -64.41 18.22 -13.42
C ARG A 1041 -64.06 18.75 -14.80
N LEU A 1042 -64.92 19.60 -15.37
CA LEU A 1042 -64.75 20.14 -16.72
C LEU A 1042 -64.55 21.65 -16.69
N ASN A 1043 -63.51 22.13 -17.39
CA ASN A 1043 -63.22 23.56 -17.56
C ASN A 1043 -63.24 24.36 -16.23
N ALA A 1044 -62.84 23.73 -15.13
CA ALA A 1044 -62.76 24.40 -13.83
C ALA A 1044 -61.69 25.49 -13.85
N LEU A 1045 -61.91 26.56 -13.08
CA LEU A 1045 -60.98 27.69 -12.99
C LEU A 1045 -59.61 27.27 -12.41
N ASP A 1046 -59.62 26.19 -11.63
CA ASP A 1046 -58.47 25.57 -10.97
C ASP A 1046 -57.60 24.76 -11.95
N ASP A 1047 -58.15 24.39 -13.11
CA ASP A 1047 -57.44 23.67 -14.17
C ASP A 1047 -57.07 24.58 -15.36
N ILE A 1048 -57.91 25.59 -15.62
CA ILE A 1048 -57.70 26.59 -16.65
C ILE A 1048 -58.29 27.94 -16.24
N ALA A 1049 -57.41 28.95 -16.09
CA ALA A 1049 -57.82 30.27 -15.63
C ALA A 1049 -58.83 30.99 -16.56
N ALA A 1050 -58.87 30.65 -17.85
CA ALA A 1050 -59.74 31.29 -18.84
C ALA A 1050 -60.04 30.35 -20.03
N PRO A 1051 -60.99 29.40 -19.90
CA PRO A 1051 -61.42 28.57 -21.02
C PRO A 1051 -62.05 29.43 -22.12
N VAL A 1052 -61.76 29.12 -23.38
CA VAL A 1052 -62.18 29.92 -24.56
C VAL A 1052 -63.35 29.31 -25.33
N ALA A 1053 -63.66 28.04 -25.08
CA ALA A 1053 -64.83 27.31 -25.56
C ALA A 1053 -65.20 26.20 -24.57
N GLY A 1054 -66.39 25.63 -24.72
CA GLY A 1054 -66.92 24.64 -23.78
C GLY A 1054 -66.29 23.25 -23.90
N MET A 1055 -66.26 22.50 -22.79
CA MET A 1055 -65.81 21.12 -22.71
C MET A 1055 -66.99 20.22 -22.31
N GLY A 1056 -67.39 19.32 -23.21
CA GLY A 1056 -68.43 18.33 -22.95
C GLY A 1056 -67.87 17.02 -22.43
N LEU A 1057 -68.70 16.25 -21.75
CA LEU A 1057 -68.39 14.95 -21.19
C LEU A 1057 -69.38 13.89 -21.70
N LYS A 1058 -68.83 12.79 -22.20
CA LYS A 1058 -69.54 11.54 -22.42
C LYS A 1058 -68.99 10.52 -21.43
N LEU A 1059 -69.67 10.35 -20.29
CA LEU A 1059 -69.26 9.45 -19.23
C LEU A 1059 -70.03 8.12 -19.32
N ASP A 1060 -69.31 7.01 -19.40
CA ASP A 1060 -69.85 5.65 -19.18
C ASP A 1060 -69.45 5.16 -17.78
N ALA A 1061 -70.32 5.42 -16.81
CA ALA A 1061 -70.26 4.89 -15.45
C ALA A 1061 -71.10 3.60 -15.28
N GLY A 1062 -71.56 2.99 -16.39
CA GLY A 1062 -72.46 1.85 -16.37
C GLY A 1062 -71.86 0.57 -15.76
N ALA A 1063 -70.54 0.51 -15.61
CA ALA A 1063 -69.82 -0.60 -14.99
C ALA A 1063 -69.54 -0.40 -13.49
N MET A 1064 -69.87 0.76 -12.91
CA MET A 1064 -69.73 1.01 -11.48
C MET A 1064 -70.82 0.26 -10.68
N THR A 1065 -70.44 -0.24 -9.50
CA THR A 1065 -71.32 -0.87 -8.52
C THR A 1065 -71.33 -0.07 -7.21
N ALA A 1066 -72.05 -0.54 -6.19
CA ALA A 1066 -72.14 0.10 -4.88
C ALA A 1066 -70.81 0.17 -4.09
N LYS A 1067 -69.68 -0.22 -4.70
CA LYS A 1067 -68.32 -0.11 -4.17
C LYS A 1067 -67.62 1.20 -4.58
N SER A 1068 -68.10 1.86 -5.63
CA SER A 1068 -67.44 3.02 -6.20
C SER A 1068 -68.44 4.16 -6.44
N ALA A 1069 -67.95 5.39 -6.33
CA ALA A 1069 -68.70 6.60 -6.57
C ALA A 1069 -67.91 7.59 -7.42
N ALA A 1070 -68.62 8.52 -8.06
CA ALA A 1070 -68.00 9.62 -8.78
C ALA A 1070 -68.75 10.92 -8.53
N VAL A 1071 -68.00 12.01 -8.34
CA VAL A 1071 -68.52 13.38 -8.28
C VAL A 1071 -68.15 14.07 -9.59
N VAL A 1072 -69.14 14.56 -10.32
CA VAL A 1072 -68.98 15.16 -11.65
C VAL A 1072 -69.37 16.63 -11.60
N ASP A 1073 -68.43 17.52 -11.85
CA ASP A 1073 -68.64 18.95 -12.04
C ASP A 1073 -68.60 19.28 -13.54
N LEU A 1074 -69.77 19.43 -14.15
CA LEU A 1074 -69.89 19.80 -15.57
C LEU A 1074 -69.49 21.27 -15.81
N ASP A 1075 -69.25 21.61 -17.08
CA ASP A 1075 -68.80 22.95 -17.50
C ASP A 1075 -69.86 24.01 -17.15
N ALA A 1076 -69.56 24.82 -16.13
CA ALA A 1076 -70.46 25.88 -15.68
C ALA A 1076 -70.36 27.17 -16.51
N ALA A 1077 -69.31 27.31 -17.33
CA ALA A 1077 -69.01 28.55 -18.06
C ALA A 1077 -69.65 28.58 -19.45
N PHE A 1078 -69.82 27.42 -20.08
CA PHE A 1078 -70.39 27.27 -21.42
C PHE A 1078 -71.57 26.31 -21.43
N VAL A 1079 -72.46 26.48 -22.41
CA VAL A 1079 -73.53 25.50 -22.66
C VAL A 1079 -72.99 24.48 -23.65
N VAL A 1080 -72.75 23.27 -23.17
CA VAL A 1080 -72.30 22.10 -23.94
C VAL A 1080 -73.23 20.95 -23.60
N ALA A 1081 -73.42 20.00 -24.52
CA ALA A 1081 -74.26 18.84 -24.27
C ALA A 1081 -73.43 17.72 -23.63
N ASP A 1082 -73.83 17.29 -22.45
CA ASP A 1082 -73.21 16.19 -21.71
C ASP A 1082 -74.05 14.92 -21.76
N ILE A 1083 -73.40 13.75 -21.78
CA ILE A 1083 -74.05 12.44 -21.76
C ILE A 1083 -73.48 11.64 -20.59
N LEU A 1084 -74.31 11.35 -19.59
CA LEU A 1084 -73.91 10.60 -18.40
C LEU A 1084 -74.66 9.28 -18.32
N LYS A 1085 -73.99 8.18 -18.66
CA LYS A 1085 -74.55 6.83 -18.53
C LYS A 1085 -74.27 6.27 -17.15
N ILE A 1086 -75.32 5.95 -16.40
CA ILE A 1086 -75.22 5.55 -14.99
C ILE A 1086 -75.31 4.04 -14.77
N GLY A 1087 -74.60 3.58 -13.74
CA GLY A 1087 -74.58 2.21 -13.24
C GLY A 1087 -75.20 2.08 -11.85
N GLN A 1088 -74.76 1.09 -11.09
CA GLN A 1088 -75.23 0.84 -9.72
C GLN A 1088 -74.38 1.56 -8.64
N GLY A 1089 -73.27 2.18 -9.02
CA GLY A 1089 -72.49 3.08 -8.17
C GLY A 1089 -73.11 4.48 -8.09
N LEU A 1090 -72.73 5.25 -7.07
CA LEU A 1090 -73.29 6.58 -6.84
C LEU A 1090 -72.62 7.63 -7.75
N LEU A 1091 -73.39 8.24 -8.64
CA LEU A 1091 -72.95 9.39 -9.44
C LEU A 1091 -73.56 10.70 -8.92
N THR A 1092 -72.77 11.63 -8.40
CA THR A 1092 -73.24 12.98 -8.04
C THR A 1092 -72.85 13.95 -9.14
N VAL A 1093 -73.81 14.68 -9.72
CA VAL A 1093 -73.58 15.56 -10.87
C VAL A 1093 -73.99 16.99 -10.51
N ASN A 1094 -73.05 17.91 -10.60
CA ASN A 1094 -73.25 19.35 -10.46
C ASN A 1094 -73.31 20.00 -11.84
N ASN A 1095 -73.96 21.17 -11.91
CA ASN A 1095 -74.09 22.01 -13.11
C ASN A 1095 -74.83 21.39 -14.32
N PHE A 1096 -75.62 20.33 -14.11
CA PHE A 1096 -76.44 19.72 -15.15
C PHE A 1096 -77.47 20.71 -15.75
N LEU A 1097 -77.42 20.90 -17.06
CA LEU A 1097 -78.27 21.78 -17.86
C LEU A 1097 -79.46 21.02 -18.46
N ILE A 1098 -80.65 21.33 -17.95
CA ILE A 1098 -81.91 20.76 -18.45
C ILE A 1098 -82.09 21.05 -19.96
N ALA A 1099 -82.50 20.03 -20.71
CA ALA A 1099 -82.72 20.00 -22.16
C ALA A 1099 -81.47 20.03 -23.06
N ASP A 1100 -80.27 20.24 -22.52
CA ASP A 1100 -79.00 20.13 -23.26
C ASP A 1100 -78.24 18.86 -22.85
N ASP A 1101 -78.24 18.53 -21.55
CA ASP A 1101 -77.60 17.33 -21.00
C ASP A 1101 -78.54 16.13 -20.94
N GLN A 1102 -77.96 14.93 -20.98
CA GLN A 1102 -78.68 13.67 -20.98
C GLN A 1102 -78.13 12.68 -19.95
N LEU A 1103 -79.04 12.09 -19.18
CA LEU A 1103 -78.78 10.93 -18.34
C LEU A 1103 -79.15 9.65 -19.11
N GLN A 1104 -78.23 8.70 -19.25
CA GLN A 1104 -78.47 7.43 -19.94
C GLN A 1104 -78.62 6.27 -18.97
N LEU A 1105 -79.69 5.50 -19.15
CA LEU A 1105 -80.01 4.30 -18.37
C LEU A 1105 -79.91 3.06 -19.26
N SER A 1106 -78.94 2.19 -18.98
CA SER A 1106 -78.80 0.92 -19.72
C SER A 1106 -79.62 -0.19 -19.06
N VAL A 1107 -80.66 -0.66 -19.73
CA VAL A 1107 -81.57 -1.70 -19.18
C VAL A 1107 -80.81 -2.98 -18.82
N SER A 1108 -79.81 -3.36 -19.62
CA SER A 1108 -79.00 -4.55 -19.37
C SER A 1108 -78.14 -4.48 -18.11
N ARG A 1109 -77.76 -3.27 -17.65
CA ARG A 1109 -76.99 -3.06 -16.42
C ARG A 1109 -77.82 -3.18 -15.14
N PHE A 1110 -79.12 -2.92 -15.24
CA PHE A 1110 -80.07 -3.01 -14.11
C PHE A 1110 -80.95 -4.27 -14.16
N GLY A 1111 -80.68 -5.19 -15.10
CA GLY A 1111 -81.45 -6.43 -15.25
C GLY A 1111 -82.87 -6.21 -15.80
N LEU A 1112 -83.10 -5.07 -16.47
CA LEU A 1112 -84.34 -4.70 -17.12
C LEU A 1112 -84.36 -5.23 -18.56
N THR A 1113 -85.56 -5.37 -19.13
CA THR A 1113 -85.74 -5.72 -20.55
C THR A 1113 -86.23 -4.47 -21.28
N LEU A 1114 -85.70 -4.16 -22.47
CA LEU A 1114 -86.19 -3.01 -23.22
C LEU A 1114 -87.56 -3.32 -23.83
N ASP A 1115 -88.63 -2.67 -23.35
CA ASP A 1115 -89.93 -2.64 -24.01
C ASP A 1115 -90.35 -1.21 -24.44
N ASP A 1116 -91.47 -1.10 -25.16
CA ASP A 1116 -91.96 0.17 -25.69
C ASP A 1116 -92.80 0.97 -24.65
N ASP A 1117 -93.08 0.41 -23.47
CA ASP A 1117 -93.90 0.98 -22.39
C ASP A 1117 -93.15 1.40 -21.11
N ASP A 1118 -91.86 1.09 -20.99
CA ASP A 1118 -90.95 1.44 -19.87
C ASP A 1118 -90.71 2.95 -19.67
N ILE A 1119 -91.18 3.84 -20.57
CA ILE A 1119 -91.08 5.31 -20.45
C ILE A 1119 -92.47 5.93 -20.29
N GLY A 1120 -92.87 6.23 -19.05
CA GLY A 1120 -94.20 6.80 -18.76
C GLY A 1120 -94.21 7.93 -17.72
N THR A 1121 -94.71 9.12 -18.11
CA THR A 1121 -94.98 10.25 -17.19
C THR A 1121 -96.23 10.05 -16.32
N ILE A 1122 -96.84 8.87 -16.32
CA ILE A 1122 -98.09 8.59 -15.60
C ILE A 1122 -98.06 7.14 -15.12
N ALA A 1123 -98.08 6.95 -13.80
CA ALA A 1123 -98.33 5.65 -13.18
C ALA A 1123 -99.57 4.97 -13.82
N LEU A 1124 -99.43 3.70 -14.23
CA LEU A 1124 -100.47 2.74 -14.67
C LEU A 1124 -100.52 2.31 -16.16
N THR A 1125 -99.42 2.32 -16.91
CA THR A 1125 -99.36 1.62 -18.22
C THR A 1125 -98.10 0.79 -18.43
N ASP A 1126 -97.75 -0.07 -17.46
CA ASP A 1126 -97.10 -1.36 -17.78
C ASP A 1126 -98.26 -2.31 -18.14
N THR A 1127 -98.29 -2.77 -19.40
CA THR A 1127 -99.34 -3.68 -19.88
C THR A 1127 -98.93 -5.14 -19.91
N ASP A 1128 -97.65 -5.45 -19.70
CA ASP A 1128 -97.05 -6.75 -20.00
C ASP A 1128 -96.62 -7.54 -18.75
N GLY A 1129 -96.61 -6.90 -17.57
CA GLY A 1129 -96.57 -7.58 -16.26
C GLY A 1129 -95.22 -8.25 -15.94
N ASP A 1130 -94.15 -7.76 -16.57
CA ASP A 1130 -92.75 -8.13 -16.35
C ASP A 1130 -92.04 -7.25 -15.31
N LEU A 1131 -92.72 -6.22 -14.78
CA LEU A 1131 -92.31 -5.44 -13.59
C LEU A 1131 -91.06 -4.56 -13.82
N SER A 1132 -90.78 -4.04 -15.02
CA SER A 1132 -89.55 -3.26 -15.36
C SER A 1132 -89.64 -1.73 -15.24
N ASN A 1133 -90.55 -1.19 -14.43
CA ASN A 1133 -91.00 0.20 -14.52
C ASN A 1133 -90.00 1.27 -14.01
N ILE A 1134 -89.90 2.41 -14.74
CA ILE A 1134 -89.17 3.64 -14.36
C ILE A 1134 -90.16 4.75 -14.00
N ILE A 1135 -90.05 5.34 -12.80
CA ILE A 1135 -90.98 6.38 -12.33
C ILE A 1135 -90.31 7.74 -12.12
N PHE A 1136 -90.97 8.82 -12.55
CA PHE A 1136 -90.66 10.19 -12.15
C PHE A 1136 -91.59 10.66 -11.01
N GLY A 1137 -91.06 10.91 -9.81
CA GLY A 1137 -91.82 11.44 -8.66
C GLY A 1137 -91.35 10.96 -7.27
N VAL A 1138 -92.13 11.29 -6.22
CA VAL A 1138 -91.77 11.02 -4.81
C VAL A 1138 -91.48 9.54 -4.55
N ALA A 1139 -90.38 9.24 -3.86
CA ALA A 1139 -90.08 7.91 -3.31
C ALA A 1139 -91.17 7.44 -2.32
N ALA A 1140 -92.22 6.76 -2.80
CA ALA A 1140 -93.28 6.19 -1.96
C ALA A 1140 -93.85 4.87 -2.51
N VAL A 1141 -93.32 3.75 -1.99
CA VAL A 1141 -93.94 2.42 -1.77
C VAL A 1141 -94.89 1.92 -2.87
N ALA A 1142 -94.44 1.87 -4.12
CA ALA A 1142 -95.04 1.02 -5.14
C ALA A 1142 -94.22 -0.28 -5.25
N ALA A 1143 -94.91 -1.42 -5.25
CA ALA A 1143 -94.33 -2.74 -4.94
C ALA A 1143 -93.72 -3.46 -6.15
N THR A 1144 -93.34 -2.73 -7.20
CA THR A 1144 -93.04 -3.28 -8.53
C THR A 1144 -92.00 -2.50 -9.34
N ASP A 1145 -91.32 -1.49 -8.77
CA ASP A 1145 -90.51 -0.54 -9.56
C ASP A 1145 -89.01 -0.76 -9.30
N PHE A 1146 -88.20 -0.69 -10.37
CA PHE A 1146 -86.75 -0.92 -10.29
C PHE A 1146 -85.93 0.38 -10.30
N ILE A 1147 -86.40 1.44 -10.96
CA ILE A 1147 -85.71 2.75 -11.01
C ILE A 1147 -86.69 3.88 -10.66
N ILE A 1148 -86.30 4.74 -9.72
CA ILE A 1148 -87.12 5.87 -9.24
C ILE A 1148 -86.32 7.17 -9.40
N VAL A 1149 -86.81 8.09 -10.22
CA VAL A 1149 -86.28 9.45 -10.39
C VAL A 1149 -87.11 10.41 -9.52
N ASP A 1150 -86.64 10.68 -8.30
CA ASP A 1150 -87.27 11.62 -7.38
C ASP A 1150 -86.85 13.06 -7.70
N ASN A 1151 -87.76 13.79 -8.33
CA ASN A 1151 -87.58 15.16 -8.77
C ASN A 1151 -88.40 16.16 -7.93
N THR A 1152 -88.75 15.80 -6.70
CA THR A 1152 -89.62 16.62 -5.83
C THR A 1152 -88.89 17.61 -4.94
N GLY A 1153 -87.56 17.51 -4.87
CA GLY A 1153 -86.64 18.39 -4.16
C GLY A 1153 -86.00 19.47 -5.04
N ALA A 1154 -84.96 20.12 -4.50
CA ALA A 1154 -84.10 21.02 -5.28
C ALA A 1154 -83.09 20.24 -6.15
N ASP A 1155 -82.75 19.03 -5.71
CA ASP A 1155 -81.92 18.06 -6.43
C ASP A 1155 -82.82 16.93 -6.95
N THR A 1156 -82.40 16.26 -8.03
CA THR A 1156 -83.04 15.04 -8.52
C THR A 1156 -82.25 13.82 -8.08
N ASN A 1157 -82.87 12.93 -7.30
CA ASN A 1157 -82.24 11.69 -6.84
C ASN A 1157 -82.75 10.50 -7.65
N VAL A 1158 -81.85 9.64 -8.11
CA VAL A 1158 -82.19 8.39 -8.81
C VAL A 1158 -81.88 7.21 -7.91
N TYR A 1159 -82.89 6.41 -7.63
CA TYR A 1159 -82.79 5.21 -6.79
C TYR A 1159 -82.96 3.93 -7.61
N PHE A 1160 -82.20 2.90 -7.24
CA PHE A 1160 -82.33 1.54 -7.75
C PHE A 1160 -82.89 0.60 -6.67
N ASP A 1161 -83.93 -0.16 -7.01
CA ASP A 1161 -84.48 -1.24 -6.19
C ASP A 1161 -84.17 -2.60 -6.83
N SER A 1162 -83.14 -3.26 -6.31
CA SER A 1162 -82.65 -4.54 -6.85
C SER A 1162 -83.63 -5.71 -6.73
N ASP A 1163 -84.64 -5.64 -5.84
CA ASP A 1163 -85.59 -6.72 -5.62
C ASP A 1163 -86.98 -6.49 -6.24
N GLY A 1164 -87.24 -5.25 -6.68
CA GLY A 1164 -88.48 -4.83 -7.36
C GLY A 1164 -89.75 -5.01 -6.53
N ASN A 1165 -89.68 -5.29 -5.23
CA ASN A 1165 -90.84 -5.54 -4.37
C ASN A 1165 -91.26 -4.31 -3.55
N GLY A 1166 -90.57 -3.17 -3.70
CA GLY A 1166 -90.87 -1.90 -3.00
C GLY A 1166 -90.75 -1.97 -1.47
N ALA A 1167 -90.13 -3.03 -0.94
CA ALA A 1167 -89.94 -3.29 0.49
C ALA A 1167 -88.46 -3.45 0.91
N GLY A 1168 -87.54 -3.42 -0.06
CA GLY A 1168 -86.09 -3.47 0.14
C GLY A 1168 -85.47 -2.08 0.37
N THR A 1169 -84.17 -2.09 0.72
CA THR A 1169 -83.34 -0.88 0.83
C THR A 1169 -83.04 -0.35 -0.57
N GLN A 1170 -83.85 0.60 -1.05
CA GLN A 1170 -83.55 1.40 -2.23
C GLN A 1170 -82.15 2.00 -2.12
N VAL A 1171 -81.33 1.83 -3.14
CA VAL A 1171 -79.95 2.34 -3.19
C VAL A 1171 -79.94 3.61 -4.04
N LEU A 1172 -79.37 4.69 -3.52
CA LEU A 1172 -79.16 5.92 -4.30
C LEU A 1172 -78.02 5.68 -5.29
N ILE A 1173 -78.29 5.85 -6.58
CA ILE A 1173 -77.32 5.60 -7.67
C ILE A 1173 -76.97 6.87 -8.45
N ALA A 1174 -77.80 7.90 -8.40
CA ALA A 1174 -77.39 9.21 -8.90
C ALA A 1174 -78.05 10.37 -8.14
N THR A 1175 -77.36 11.49 -8.06
CA THR A 1175 -77.86 12.77 -7.54
C THR A 1175 -77.52 13.86 -8.54
N ILE A 1176 -78.53 14.51 -9.12
CA ILE A 1176 -78.36 15.69 -9.96
C ILE A 1176 -78.63 16.93 -9.10
N VAL A 1177 -77.58 17.65 -8.77
CA VAL A 1177 -77.62 18.76 -7.81
C VAL A 1177 -78.17 20.02 -8.45
N GLY A 1178 -79.16 20.65 -7.82
CA GLY A 1178 -79.73 21.93 -8.23
C GLY A 1178 -80.61 21.90 -9.48
N SER A 1179 -80.84 20.72 -10.07
CA SER A 1179 -81.59 20.53 -11.32
C SER A 1179 -82.71 19.51 -11.17
N VAL A 1180 -83.86 19.78 -11.81
CA VAL A 1180 -85.07 18.96 -11.75
C VAL A 1180 -85.27 18.29 -13.11
N LEU A 1181 -84.91 17.01 -13.22
CA LEU A 1181 -84.98 16.28 -14.50
C LEU A 1181 -86.41 16.14 -15.01
N VAL A 1182 -86.56 16.25 -16.33
CA VAL A 1182 -87.75 15.85 -17.07
C VAL A 1182 -87.47 14.60 -17.91
N ALA A 1183 -88.54 13.94 -18.38
CA ALA A 1183 -88.41 12.70 -19.15
C ALA A 1183 -87.62 12.84 -20.48
N ALA A 1184 -87.43 14.06 -20.98
CA ALA A 1184 -86.61 14.31 -22.18
C ALA A 1184 -85.10 14.37 -21.88
N ASP A 1185 -84.72 14.52 -20.61
CA ASP A 1185 -83.33 14.55 -20.15
C ASP A 1185 -82.83 13.13 -19.79
N VAL A 1186 -83.68 12.10 -19.91
CA VAL A 1186 -83.36 10.71 -19.59
C VAL A 1186 -83.57 9.82 -20.83
N ASP A 1187 -82.48 9.23 -21.31
CA ASP A 1187 -82.48 8.30 -22.44
C ASP A 1187 -82.33 6.86 -21.93
N ILE A 1188 -83.28 6.00 -22.27
CA ILE A 1188 -83.17 4.56 -22.00
C ILE A 1188 -82.53 3.87 -23.21
N ILE A 1189 -81.47 3.12 -22.95
CA ILE A 1189 -80.68 2.42 -23.97
C ILE A 1189 -80.59 0.92 -23.65
N ALA A 1190 -80.42 0.10 -24.69
CA ALA A 1190 -80.28 -1.36 -24.59
C ALA A 1190 -79.03 -1.81 -23.81
#